data_AF-X0ACZ2-F1
#
_entry.id   AF-X0ACZ2-F1
#
_cell.length_a   1.000
_cell.length_b   1.000
_cell.length_c   1.000
_cell.angle_alpha   90.00
_cell.angle_beta   90.00
_cell.angle_gamma   90.00
#
_symmetry.space_group_name_H-M   'P 1'
#
loop_
_entity.id
_entity.type
_entity.pdbx_description
1 polymer ?
#
loop_
_entity_poly.entity_id
_entity_poly.type
_entity_poly.pdbx_seq_one_letter_code
_entity_poly.pdbx_strand_id
1 'polypeptide(L)'
;MSTLTDSEIEKLFSGAPQYFARSEGHCSGAPNPSVAFPFDEALEIRDLTDHVQIEDRAWSGLTAWPHLTRDLNQDAAARAQAVDSRKAHFFIRCRERPNMLSMQGLEKGTMGFSAALELAVGDALEEEQFGFDSVGKKAHAIVEARERMLSSLGYLRRLPETELLDRLKRNAELYRVNDLRKKTSVQTYQDLFHTFMRPCNSVVDKRDHYSLTNQINALIKCLGTANVWFDFTHVEWRIRLGQILWGGEDNDELEDTSSIHDASSAGERAEEKYWLLMQILVATELLIRLDAITEGEEYGVEAFRPVDVVHFERAATPMVKWSLHLARSWLDNIEIEKIKEDPPSDASETKGTTTPPPATGWLGALFSKFIVRQHHEDKTTASHTYTIKGRNPQQQVDGLTHFAKKLLWPNIDTYEGLIAKNARQSIINSVPKPASTNASERSLKSSESNGSKRGLYFGAWDRPGSQKDKTRPQRRKLAAALHPSGWLSKSYIYGLVLPGDGMCHFLMATLLENDSKAMERLGSFANLCGGFVYSGKSFWSTSCIVGRVIAAGQGSAECMGWVSSDILPLGIDEGWVNIEVEEVAEDKAHLGKKARLWAKKRVERESSILGDADEYSVFPADFIIPHENNYSTPPPLISVTLRSLELLSPANSIQSTPFTKLTPPASVSNKEPELLSFPANVNFAVSIDGFTAENFSFSLSYDINFVTAHPCSPSHRVRFVKSPSSPTIQQIDVSGSDTFGQGSRPAHRTGHPLHKYYNYTVIHISELLKRQHAPLSELLAVPQTHRRSPSRMGSERVLVIDCITNLSEVPQSPTIERLTSKYNIVQRRGSFPAAEQMHFESRKRQFGSDMEILVRALCAQKGWNAIISRRKRGCLACAIREAGALQWKVIIRVE
;
A
#
# COMPACT_ATOMS: atom_id res chain seq x y z
N MET A 1 29.51 37.02 19.71
CA MET A 1 29.59 35.54 19.71
C MET A 1 30.19 35.10 18.40
N SER A 2 31.05 34.08 18.39
CA SER A 2 31.50 33.46 17.15
C SER A 2 30.36 32.66 16.53
N THR A 3 30.35 32.56 15.21
CA THR A 3 29.48 31.65 14.47
C THR A 3 29.90 30.20 14.71
N LEU A 4 28.98 29.26 14.54
CA LEU A 4 29.28 27.83 14.58
C LEU A 4 30.11 27.45 13.36
N THR A 5 31.12 26.60 13.56
CA THR A 5 31.87 25.97 12.48
C THR A 5 31.12 24.78 11.89
N ASP A 6 31.42 24.38 10.65
CA ASP A 6 30.80 23.21 10.00
C ASP A 6 30.93 21.94 10.85
N SER A 7 32.11 21.71 11.44
CA SER A 7 32.33 20.56 12.33
C SER A 7 31.47 20.60 13.60
N GLU A 8 31.11 21.77 14.09
CA GLU A 8 30.19 21.91 15.22
C GLU A 8 28.75 21.66 14.79
N ILE A 9 28.35 22.14 13.60
CA ILE A 9 27.03 21.86 13.01
C ILE A 9 26.84 20.35 12.80
N GLU A 10 27.81 19.69 12.17
CA GLU A 10 27.79 18.23 11.95
C GLU A 10 27.62 17.46 13.28
N LYS A 11 28.37 17.87 14.32
CA LYS A 11 28.28 17.24 15.65
C LYS A 11 26.92 17.49 16.33
N LEU A 12 26.34 18.68 16.15
CA LEU A 12 25.05 19.06 16.72
C LEU A 12 23.89 18.32 16.06
N PHE A 13 24.00 18.04 14.76
CA PHE A 13 22.94 17.44 13.94
C PHE A 13 23.24 16.00 13.48
N SER A 14 24.31 15.35 13.96
CA SER A 14 24.56 13.92 13.77
C SER A 14 23.33 13.12 14.24
N GLY A 15 22.88 12.19 13.39
CA GLY A 15 21.65 11.41 13.56
C GLY A 15 20.33 12.18 13.42
N ALA A 16 20.35 13.43 12.92
CA ALA A 16 19.13 14.17 12.57
C ALA A 16 18.71 13.87 11.12
N PRO A 17 17.42 13.57 10.85
CA PRO A 17 16.93 13.39 9.49
C PRO A 17 16.92 14.72 8.73
N GLN A 18 17.22 14.64 7.44
CA GLN A 18 17.06 15.72 6.46
C GLN A 18 16.19 15.24 5.31
N TYR A 19 15.27 16.09 4.87
CA TYR A 19 14.19 15.71 3.95
C TYR A 19 14.42 16.35 2.58
N PHE A 20 14.33 15.54 1.53
CA PHE A 20 14.63 15.94 0.15
C PHE A 20 13.52 15.50 -0.80
N ALA A 21 13.43 16.19 -1.94
CA ALA A 21 12.60 15.78 -3.06
C ALA A 21 13.42 15.84 -4.36
N ARG A 22 13.83 14.68 -4.89
CA ARG A 22 14.81 14.57 -5.98
C ARG A 22 14.16 13.99 -7.24
N SER A 23 14.53 14.46 -8.43
CA SER A 23 14.09 13.82 -9.68
C SER A 23 15.03 12.69 -10.06
N GLU A 24 14.48 11.58 -10.56
CA GLU A 24 15.26 10.39 -10.95
C GLU A 24 15.80 10.42 -12.38
N GLY A 25 15.75 11.58 -13.04
CA GLY A 25 16.29 11.76 -14.37
C GLY A 25 15.42 12.67 -15.24
N HIS A 26 15.58 12.53 -16.55
CA HIS A 26 14.81 13.30 -17.53
C HIS A 26 13.39 12.73 -17.63
N CYS A 27 12.37 13.60 -17.56
CA CYS A 27 10.96 13.23 -17.75
C CYS A 27 10.40 12.17 -16.78
N SER A 28 10.97 12.01 -15.58
CA SER A 28 10.61 10.96 -14.61
C SER A 28 9.28 11.19 -13.85
N GLY A 29 8.46 12.14 -14.27
CA GLY A 29 7.24 12.52 -13.54
C GLY A 29 7.54 13.29 -12.24
N ALA A 30 6.72 13.03 -11.20
CA ALA A 30 6.87 13.69 -9.91
C ALA A 30 8.24 13.40 -9.24
N PRO A 31 8.75 14.31 -8.40
CA PRO A 31 9.96 14.07 -7.62
C PRO A 31 9.79 12.92 -6.63
N ASN A 32 10.89 12.28 -6.22
CA ASN A 32 10.92 11.26 -5.19
C ASN A 32 11.28 11.87 -3.85
N PRO A 33 10.41 11.76 -2.84
CA PRO A 33 10.76 12.05 -1.47
C PRO A 33 11.87 11.12 -0.99
N SER A 34 12.79 11.65 -0.19
CA SER A 34 13.79 10.83 0.50
C SER A 34 14.21 11.49 1.80
N VAL A 35 14.60 10.68 2.77
CA VAL A 35 15.18 11.13 4.03
C VAL A 35 16.62 10.63 4.09
N ALA A 36 17.55 11.47 4.54
CA ALA A 36 18.94 11.08 4.71
C ALA A 36 19.53 11.63 6.00
N PHE A 37 20.63 11.01 6.43
CA PHE A 37 21.40 11.36 7.63
C PHE A 37 22.83 11.73 7.24
N PRO A 38 23.05 12.89 6.58
CA PRO A 38 24.33 13.19 5.94
C PRO A 38 25.50 13.36 6.91
N PHE A 39 25.24 13.57 8.20
CA PHE A 39 26.27 13.76 9.23
C PHE A 39 26.54 12.53 10.07
N ASP A 40 25.89 11.41 9.76
CA ASP A 40 26.13 10.15 10.46
C ASP A 40 25.92 8.96 9.52
N GLU A 41 27.03 8.42 9.04
CA GLU A 41 27.04 7.31 8.09
C GLU A 41 26.93 5.93 8.76
N ALA A 42 26.79 5.88 10.10
CA ALA A 42 26.60 4.62 10.81
C ALA A 42 25.36 3.90 10.28
N LEU A 43 25.50 2.61 9.95
CA LEU A 43 24.43 1.82 9.34
C LEU A 43 23.15 1.81 10.20
N GLU A 44 23.30 1.75 11.53
CA GLU A 44 22.18 1.84 12.48
C GLU A 44 21.38 3.15 12.41
N ILE A 45 21.97 4.23 11.90
CA ILE A 45 21.31 5.52 11.72
C ILE A 45 20.77 5.68 10.31
N ARG A 46 21.53 5.22 9.30
CA ARG A 46 21.08 5.23 7.89
C ARG A 46 19.85 4.36 7.64
N ASP A 47 19.69 3.30 8.42
CA ASP A 47 18.56 2.37 8.33
C ASP A 47 17.35 2.78 9.19
N LEU A 48 17.37 3.97 9.81
CA LEU A 48 16.19 4.50 10.48
C LEU A 48 15.09 4.77 9.43
N THR A 49 13.92 4.14 9.62
CA THR A 49 12.74 4.34 8.77
C THR A 49 11.52 4.69 9.60
N ASP A 50 10.55 5.37 9.00
CA ASP A 50 9.25 5.74 9.60
C ASP A 50 8.14 4.72 9.31
N HIS A 51 8.47 3.63 8.65
CA HIS A 51 7.54 2.61 8.18
C HIS A 51 8.03 1.21 8.53
N VAL A 52 7.11 0.24 8.53
CA VAL A 52 7.43 -1.17 8.77
C VAL A 52 8.06 -1.81 7.53
N GLN A 53 8.93 -2.79 7.74
CA GLN A 53 9.44 -3.63 6.65
C GLN A 53 8.40 -4.67 6.23
N ILE A 54 8.50 -5.12 4.97
CA ILE A 54 7.72 -6.24 4.45
C ILE A 54 8.09 -7.49 5.25
N GLU A 55 7.11 -8.06 5.96
CA GLU A 55 7.37 -9.14 6.89
C GLU A 55 7.47 -10.54 6.24
N ASP A 56 6.90 -10.71 5.05
CA ASP A 56 6.81 -12.00 4.35
C ASP A 56 7.10 -11.84 2.85
N ARG A 57 7.87 -12.76 2.28
CA ARG A 57 8.22 -12.80 0.85
C ARG A 57 7.03 -12.91 -0.10
N ALA A 58 5.91 -13.49 0.33
CA ALA A 58 4.67 -13.54 -0.46
C ALA A 58 4.20 -12.13 -0.87
N TRP A 59 4.54 -11.13 -0.07
CA TRP A 59 4.12 -9.76 -0.25
C TRP A 59 5.12 -8.91 -1.06
N SER A 60 6.20 -9.50 -1.58
CA SER A 60 7.23 -8.79 -2.35
C SER A 60 6.68 -8.08 -3.59
N GLY A 61 5.61 -8.60 -4.20
CA GLY A 61 4.90 -7.96 -5.32
C GLY A 61 4.16 -6.67 -4.97
N LEU A 62 4.11 -6.27 -3.69
CA LEU A 62 3.48 -5.04 -3.21
C LEU A 62 4.11 -3.77 -3.82
N THR A 63 5.42 -3.79 -4.08
CA THR A 63 6.18 -2.59 -4.46
C THR A 63 7.18 -2.88 -5.58
N ALA A 64 7.40 -1.89 -6.46
CA ALA A 64 8.48 -1.89 -7.44
C ALA A 64 9.81 -1.38 -6.85
N TRP A 65 9.79 -0.87 -5.62
CA TRP A 65 10.99 -0.41 -4.93
C TRP A 65 11.86 -1.60 -4.49
N PRO A 66 13.20 -1.53 -4.66
CA PRO A 66 14.09 -2.50 -4.05
C PRO A 66 13.87 -2.58 -2.55
N HIS A 67 13.69 -3.78 -2.04
CA HIS A 67 13.43 -4.02 -0.63
C HIS A 67 14.03 -5.35 -0.19
N LEU A 68 14.25 -5.46 1.11
CA LEU A 68 14.57 -6.72 1.77
C LEU A 68 13.36 -7.14 2.60
N THR A 69 12.95 -8.39 2.47
CA THR A 69 11.91 -8.97 3.29
C THR A 69 12.52 -9.49 4.58
N ARG A 70 11.78 -9.38 5.69
CA ARG A 70 12.31 -9.66 7.03
C ARG A 70 12.72 -11.14 7.21
N ASP A 71 12.04 -12.04 6.54
CA ASP A 71 12.35 -13.47 6.51
C ASP A 71 13.75 -13.77 5.93
N LEU A 72 14.21 -13.02 4.92
CA LEU A 72 15.58 -13.14 4.40
C LEU A 72 16.65 -12.83 5.45
N ASN A 73 16.34 -12.01 6.46
CA ASN A 73 17.27 -11.74 7.55
C ASN A 73 17.35 -12.89 8.57
N GLN A 74 16.37 -13.80 8.60
CA GLN A 74 16.24 -14.82 9.65
C GLN A 74 16.40 -16.25 9.11
N ASP A 75 16.09 -16.48 7.83
CA ASP A 75 16.11 -17.81 7.21
C ASP A 75 17.28 -18.00 6.24
N ALA A 76 18.17 -18.93 6.56
CA ALA A 76 19.31 -19.30 5.73
C ALA A 76 18.90 -19.97 4.41
N ALA A 77 17.77 -20.68 4.39
CA ALA A 77 17.25 -21.30 3.16
C ALA A 77 16.73 -20.24 2.19
N ALA A 78 16.04 -19.21 2.70
CA ALA A 78 15.60 -18.06 1.92
C ALA A 78 16.80 -17.29 1.33
N ARG A 79 17.88 -17.10 2.10
CA ARG A 79 19.13 -16.51 1.59
C ARG A 79 19.78 -17.36 0.50
N ALA A 80 19.84 -18.67 0.66
CA ALA A 80 20.42 -19.57 -0.34
C ALA A 80 19.62 -19.53 -1.65
N GLN A 81 18.28 -19.50 -1.57
CA GLN A 81 17.40 -19.38 -2.73
C GLN A 81 17.55 -18.02 -3.45
N ALA A 82 17.73 -16.93 -2.71
CA ALA A 82 17.99 -15.60 -3.28
C ALA A 82 19.38 -15.45 -3.92
N VAL A 83 20.39 -16.19 -3.43
CA VAL A 83 21.73 -16.24 -4.03
C VAL A 83 21.71 -17.06 -5.32
N ASP A 84 20.96 -18.16 -5.36
CA ASP A 84 20.80 -19.02 -6.55
C ASP A 84 20.00 -18.32 -7.68
N SER A 85 19.25 -17.26 -7.33
CA SER A 85 18.48 -16.43 -8.26
C SER A 85 19.20 -15.17 -8.78
N ARG A 86 20.53 -15.04 -8.60
CA ARG A 86 21.33 -13.93 -9.18
C ARG A 86 21.38 -14.06 -10.71
N LYS A 87 20.32 -13.60 -11.35
CA LYS A 87 20.13 -13.54 -12.80
C LYS A 87 20.38 -12.12 -13.28
N ALA A 88 20.68 -11.98 -14.56
CA ALA A 88 20.62 -10.69 -15.24
C ALA A 88 19.26 -10.03 -14.97
N HIS A 89 19.31 -8.80 -14.47
CA HIS A 89 18.13 -8.11 -13.96
C HIS A 89 18.12 -6.67 -14.44
N PHE A 90 17.36 -6.42 -15.50
CA PHE A 90 17.11 -5.06 -15.97
C PHE A 90 16.32 -4.27 -14.92
N PHE A 91 16.84 -3.14 -14.46
CA PHE A 91 16.15 -2.34 -13.45
C PHE A 91 15.11 -1.40 -14.09
N ILE A 92 13.82 -1.72 -13.94
CA ILE A 92 12.72 -0.92 -14.49
C ILE A 92 12.54 0.35 -13.66
N ARG A 93 12.91 1.51 -14.20
CA ARG A 93 12.75 2.83 -13.56
C ARG A 93 11.33 3.39 -13.72
N CYS A 94 10.37 2.68 -13.14
CA CYS A 94 8.98 3.08 -12.98
C CYS A 94 8.48 2.46 -11.68
N ARG A 95 7.85 3.25 -10.81
CA ARG A 95 7.43 2.80 -9.49
C ARG A 95 6.04 3.32 -9.18
N GLU A 96 5.33 2.58 -8.35
CA GLU A 96 4.01 2.94 -7.87
C GLU A 96 4.06 4.18 -6.99
N ARG A 97 2.97 4.95 -7.02
CA ARG A 97 2.74 6.07 -6.10
C ARG A 97 1.37 5.91 -5.43
N PRO A 98 1.28 6.04 -4.10
CA PRO A 98 2.37 6.30 -3.15
C PRO A 98 3.33 5.09 -3.00
N ASN A 99 4.55 5.34 -2.54
CA ASN A 99 5.50 4.29 -2.20
C ASN A 99 4.89 3.35 -1.15
N MET A 100 4.62 2.11 -1.55
CA MET A 100 3.92 1.14 -0.71
C MET A 100 4.70 0.69 0.51
N LEU A 101 6.04 0.78 0.49
CA LEU A 101 6.87 0.53 1.67
C LEU A 101 6.52 1.52 2.79
N SER A 102 6.23 2.77 2.40
CA SER A 102 5.93 3.86 3.32
C SER A 102 4.44 3.96 3.66
N MET A 103 3.57 3.09 3.14
CA MET A 103 2.12 3.20 3.36
C MET A 103 1.67 2.72 4.75
N GLN A 104 2.45 1.84 5.40
CA GLN A 104 2.24 1.45 6.79
C GLN A 104 3.36 2.01 7.67
N GLY A 105 3.04 3.06 8.44
CA GLY A 105 3.94 3.69 9.39
C GLY A 105 4.30 2.79 10.56
N LEU A 106 5.27 3.19 11.38
CA LEU A 106 5.59 2.46 12.62
C LEU A 106 4.49 2.59 13.68
N GLU A 107 3.77 3.71 13.68
CA GLU A 107 2.57 3.91 14.48
C GLU A 107 1.35 3.37 13.75
N LYS A 108 0.51 2.62 14.46
CA LYS A 108 -0.65 1.98 13.84
C LYS A 108 -1.61 3.03 13.24
N GLY A 109 -2.18 2.76 12.07
CA GLY A 109 -3.10 3.64 11.35
C GLY A 109 -2.45 4.90 10.77
N THR A 110 -1.12 4.93 10.69
CA THR A 110 -0.36 6.04 10.11
C THR A 110 0.42 5.56 8.88
N MET A 111 0.96 6.49 8.10
CA MET A 111 1.92 6.23 7.03
C MET A 111 3.27 6.91 7.32
N GLY A 112 4.29 6.61 6.53
CA GLY A 112 5.58 7.31 6.55
C GLY A 112 5.58 8.59 5.69
N PHE A 113 6.67 9.36 5.82
CA PHE A 113 6.89 10.64 5.15
C PHE A 113 6.76 10.57 3.63
N SER A 114 7.33 9.52 3.02
CA SER A 114 7.38 9.40 1.55
C SER A 114 5.99 9.19 0.97
N ALA A 115 5.22 8.26 1.54
CA ALA A 115 3.84 8.02 1.12
C ALA A 115 2.97 9.28 1.27
N ALA A 116 3.11 10.01 2.39
CA ALA A 116 2.31 11.20 2.66
C ALA A 116 2.52 12.31 1.62
N LEU A 117 3.76 12.56 1.18
CA LEU A 117 4.02 13.52 0.10
C LEU A 117 3.53 13.04 -1.27
N GLU A 118 3.51 11.73 -1.49
CA GLU A 118 3.15 11.13 -2.76
C GLU A 118 1.65 10.95 -2.96
N LEU A 119 0.83 10.90 -1.90
CA LEU A 119 -0.63 10.77 -2.02
C LEU A 119 -1.26 11.83 -2.93
N ALA A 120 -0.76 13.07 -2.90
CA ALA A 120 -1.28 14.16 -3.73
C ALA A 120 -0.89 14.03 -5.22
N VAL A 121 0.00 13.10 -5.57
CA VAL A 121 0.39 12.73 -6.94
C VAL A 121 0.27 11.24 -7.20
N GLY A 122 -0.53 10.54 -6.38
CA GLY A 122 -0.65 9.09 -6.42
C GLY A 122 -1.31 8.58 -7.70
N ASP A 123 -1.02 7.34 -8.07
CA ASP A 123 -1.53 6.72 -9.29
C ASP A 123 -3.07 6.58 -9.27
N ALA A 124 -3.67 6.53 -8.08
CA ALA A 124 -5.13 6.50 -7.91
C ALA A 124 -5.85 7.74 -8.48
N LEU A 125 -5.11 8.86 -8.66
CA LEU A 125 -5.62 10.13 -9.21
C LEU A 125 -5.70 10.14 -10.75
N GLU A 126 -5.12 9.15 -11.44
CA GLU A 126 -5.24 9.04 -12.89
C GLU A 126 -6.71 8.85 -13.30
N GLU A 127 -7.09 9.36 -14.48
CA GLU A 127 -8.45 9.20 -15.00
C GLU A 127 -8.68 7.76 -15.47
N GLU A 128 -9.92 7.33 -15.66
CA GLU A 128 -10.17 6.01 -16.26
C GLU A 128 -9.60 5.96 -17.69
N GLN A 129 -9.09 4.79 -18.08
CA GLN A 129 -8.52 4.61 -19.42
C GLN A 129 -9.62 4.77 -20.47
N PHE A 130 -9.50 5.80 -21.31
CA PHE A 130 -10.48 6.12 -22.34
C PHE A 130 -10.86 4.90 -23.19
N GLY A 131 -12.16 4.61 -23.28
CA GLY A 131 -12.71 3.58 -24.16
C GLY A 131 -12.53 2.15 -23.65
N PHE A 132 -11.99 1.97 -22.45
CA PHE A 132 -11.90 0.71 -21.73
C PHE A 132 -12.91 0.61 -20.58
N ASP A 133 -13.95 1.44 -20.59
CA ASP A 133 -14.99 1.58 -19.54
C ASP A 133 -15.60 0.25 -19.06
N SER A 134 -15.55 -0.80 -19.90
CA SER A 134 -15.83 -2.17 -19.47
C SER A 134 -14.85 -3.18 -20.08
N VAL A 135 -14.83 -4.39 -19.51
CA VAL A 135 -14.01 -5.48 -20.05
C VAL A 135 -14.43 -5.78 -21.50
N GLY A 136 -15.73 -5.87 -21.84
CA GLY A 136 -16.14 -6.27 -23.20
C GLY A 136 -16.36 -5.14 -24.22
N LYS A 137 -16.96 -4.01 -23.85
CA LYS A 137 -17.35 -2.98 -24.81
C LYS A 137 -16.22 -1.98 -25.02
N LYS A 138 -15.49 -2.10 -26.12
CA LYS A 138 -14.42 -1.17 -26.49
C LYS A 138 -14.91 -0.03 -27.38
N ALA A 139 -14.34 1.15 -27.17
CA ALA A 139 -14.51 2.26 -28.10
C ALA A 139 -14.02 1.88 -29.50
N HIS A 140 -14.65 2.41 -30.55
CA HIS A 140 -14.29 2.15 -31.94
C HIS A 140 -12.78 2.36 -32.22
N ALA A 141 -12.19 3.38 -31.60
CA ALA A 141 -10.76 3.68 -31.74
C ALA A 141 -9.83 2.53 -31.30
N ILE A 142 -10.25 1.72 -30.31
CA ILE A 142 -9.48 0.57 -29.82
C ILE A 142 -9.59 -0.60 -30.79
N VAL A 143 -10.81 -0.89 -31.25
CA VAL A 143 -11.06 -1.93 -32.26
C VAL A 143 -10.26 -1.65 -33.52
N GLU A 144 -10.33 -0.42 -34.04
CA GLU A 144 -9.59 0.02 -35.22
C GLU A 144 -8.06 -0.04 -35.01
N ALA A 145 -7.57 0.33 -33.82
CA ALA A 145 -6.14 0.24 -33.50
C ALA A 145 -5.66 -1.22 -33.45
N ARG A 146 -6.45 -2.12 -32.86
CA ARG A 146 -6.19 -3.56 -32.78
C ARG A 146 -6.23 -4.23 -34.17
N GLU A 147 -7.19 -3.88 -35.01
CA GLU A 147 -7.24 -4.34 -36.41
C GLU A 147 -6.01 -3.87 -37.20
N ARG A 148 -5.65 -2.58 -37.07
CA ARG A 148 -4.45 -2.03 -37.69
C ARG A 148 -3.18 -2.73 -37.20
N MET A 149 -3.10 -3.05 -35.91
CA MET A 149 -1.96 -3.78 -35.31
C MET A 149 -1.76 -5.17 -35.93
N LEU A 150 -2.84 -5.86 -36.30
CA LEU A 150 -2.80 -7.19 -36.91
C LEU A 150 -2.68 -7.16 -38.44
N SER A 151 -3.02 -6.05 -39.08
CA SER A 151 -2.94 -5.84 -40.53
C SER A 151 -1.52 -6.02 -41.09
N SER A 152 -1.38 -6.07 -42.42
CA SER A 152 -0.07 -6.14 -43.09
C SER A 152 0.85 -4.94 -42.80
N LEU A 153 0.28 -3.80 -42.41
CA LEU A 153 1.01 -2.58 -42.02
C LEU A 153 1.30 -2.50 -40.51
N GLY A 154 0.76 -3.42 -39.72
CA GLY A 154 0.91 -3.46 -38.27
C GLY A 154 2.09 -4.33 -37.80
N TYR A 155 2.37 -4.28 -36.49
CA TYR A 155 3.53 -4.97 -35.91
C TYR A 155 3.32 -6.48 -35.69
N LEU A 156 2.08 -6.96 -35.53
CA LEU A 156 1.81 -8.30 -35.00
C LEU A 156 1.04 -9.18 -35.96
N ARG A 157 1.37 -10.48 -35.98
CA ARG A 157 0.57 -11.52 -36.63
C ARG A 157 -0.38 -12.12 -35.60
N ARG A 158 -1.62 -12.41 -36.00
CA ARG A 158 -2.55 -13.12 -35.11
C ARG A 158 -2.06 -14.55 -34.94
N LEU A 159 -1.92 -15.00 -33.71
CA LEU A 159 -1.50 -16.35 -33.37
C LEU A 159 -2.70 -17.19 -32.93
N PRO A 160 -2.74 -18.48 -33.26
CA PRO A 160 -3.59 -19.42 -32.53
C PRO A 160 -3.24 -19.37 -31.03
N GLU A 161 -4.23 -19.48 -30.15
CA GLU A 161 -4.03 -19.41 -28.69
C GLU A 161 -2.99 -20.45 -28.21
N THR A 162 -2.97 -21.63 -28.81
CA THR A 162 -2.01 -22.69 -28.50
C THR A 162 -0.57 -22.29 -28.80
N GLU A 163 -0.32 -21.63 -29.94
CA GLU A 163 1.00 -21.13 -30.30
C GLU A 163 1.43 -20.00 -29.36
N LEU A 164 0.50 -19.12 -29.01
CA LEU A 164 0.74 -18.05 -28.05
C LEU A 164 1.18 -18.63 -26.69
N LEU A 165 0.46 -19.61 -26.16
CA LEU A 165 0.79 -20.29 -24.90
C LEU A 165 2.12 -21.05 -24.96
N ASP A 166 2.42 -21.73 -26.07
CA ASP A 166 3.72 -22.38 -26.29
C ASP A 166 4.87 -21.35 -26.26
N ARG A 167 4.66 -20.13 -26.79
CA ARG A 167 5.66 -19.07 -26.73
C ARG A 167 5.83 -18.46 -25.35
N LEU A 168 4.74 -18.25 -24.62
CA LEU A 168 4.84 -17.82 -23.21
C LEU A 168 5.59 -18.86 -22.37
N LYS A 169 5.31 -20.16 -22.56
CA LYS A 169 6.01 -21.25 -21.90
C LYS A 169 7.51 -21.23 -22.23
N ARG A 170 7.86 -21.04 -23.50
CA ARG A 170 9.25 -20.89 -23.94
C ARG A 170 9.93 -19.68 -23.29
N ASN A 171 9.27 -18.53 -23.20
CA ASN A 171 9.83 -17.33 -22.57
C ASN A 171 10.15 -17.58 -21.09
N ALA A 172 9.27 -18.27 -20.37
CA ALA A 172 9.52 -18.66 -18.99
C ALA A 172 10.80 -19.50 -18.86
N GLU A 173 11.05 -20.43 -19.79
CA GLU A 173 12.27 -21.25 -19.78
C GLU A 173 13.53 -20.43 -20.15
N LEU A 174 13.45 -19.55 -21.16
CA LEU A 174 14.58 -18.67 -21.53
C LEU A 174 14.97 -17.75 -20.37
N TYR A 175 13.98 -17.19 -19.68
CA TYR A 175 14.20 -16.38 -18.48
C TYR A 175 14.75 -17.20 -17.29
N ARG A 176 14.40 -18.49 -17.22
CA ARG A 176 14.92 -19.39 -16.17
C ARG A 176 16.39 -19.71 -16.38
N VAL A 177 16.77 -20.06 -17.60
CA VAL A 177 18.14 -20.47 -17.97
C VAL A 177 19.05 -19.27 -18.25
N ASN A 178 18.47 -18.09 -18.49
CA ASN A 178 19.16 -16.84 -18.87
C ASN A 178 20.13 -17.05 -20.06
N ASP A 179 19.68 -17.77 -21.09
CA ASP A 179 20.56 -18.26 -22.16
C ASP A 179 20.52 -17.42 -23.45
N LEU A 180 19.78 -16.31 -23.48
CA LEU A 180 19.55 -15.57 -24.71
C LEU A 180 20.87 -15.06 -25.34
N ARG A 181 21.86 -14.67 -24.52
CA ARG A 181 23.20 -14.27 -25.00
C ARG A 181 23.96 -15.37 -25.74
N LYS A 182 23.63 -16.65 -25.51
CA LYS A 182 24.28 -17.77 -26.21
C LYS A 182 23.82 -17.88 -27.67
N LYS A 183 22.71 -17.22 -28.02
CA LYS A 183 22.15 -17.22 -29.38
C LYS A 183 22.73 -16.07 -30.19
N THR A 184 22.90 -16.29 -31.49
CA THR A 184 23.35 -15.23 -32.42
C THR A 184 22.27 -14.16 -32.61
N SER A 185 22.66 -12.92 -32.98
CA SER A 185 21.72 -11.84 -33.26
C SER A 185 20.73 -12.19 -34.39
N VAL A 186 21.19 -12.94 -35.40
CA VAL A 186 20.34 -13.45 -36.49
C VAL A 186 19.30 -14.44 -35.98
N GLN A 187 19.67 -15.38 -35.11
CA GLN A 187 18.73 -16.35 -34.55
C GLN A 187 17.65 -15.68 -33.69
N THR A 188 18.03 -14.74 -32.82
CA THR A 188 17.07 -14.02 -31.97
C THR A 188 16.16 -13.09 -32.77
N TYR A 189 16.67 -12.52 -33.87
CA TYR A 189 15.89 -11.74 -34.81
C TYR A 189 14.88 -12.61 -35.57
N GLN A 190 15.33 -13.76 -36.10
CA GLN A 190 14.47 -14.67 -36.85
C GLN A 190 13.34 -15.20 -35.98
N ASP A 191 13.67 -15.63 -34.76
CA ASP A 191 12.71 -16.10 -33.76
C ASP A 191 11.63 -15.05 -33.44
N LEU A 192 11.97 -13.76 -33.42
CA LEU A 192 11.00 -12.69 -33.18
C LEU A 192 10.12 -12.38 -34.40
N PHE A 193 10.76 -12.08 -35.55
CA PHE A 193 10.10 -11.48 -36.71
C PHE A 193 9.57 -12.48 -37.74
N HIS A 194 10.00 -13.75 -37.70
CA HIS A 194 9.40 -14.78 -38.55
C HIS A 194 8.21 -15.47 -37.88
N THR A 195 8.16 -15.46 -36.54
CA THR A 195 7.10 -16.10 -35.77
C THR A 195 5.88 -15.20 -35.64
N PHE A 196 5.96 -14.10 -34.87
CA PHE A 196 4.77 -13.33 -34.52
C PHE A 196 4.87 -11.81 -34.74
N MET A 197 6.07 -11.23 -34.79
CA MET A 197 6.23 -9.81 -35.13
C MET A 197 6.50 -9.61 -36.63
N ARG A 198 6.35 -8.37 -37.11
CA ARG A 198 6.82 -7.92 -38.42
C ARG A 198 7.98 -6.91 -38.23
N PRO A 199 9.04 -6.94 -39.07
CA PRO A 199 10.14 -6.00 -38.98
C PRO A 199 9.69 -4.54 -39.08
N CYS A 200 10.31 -3.65 -38.29
CA CYS A 200 10.08 -2.21 -38.36
C CYS A 200 11.08 -1.55 -39.31
N ASN A 201 10.63 -0.58 -40.12
CA ASN A 201 11.50 0.19 -41.03
C ASN A 201 12.46 1.14 -40.30
N SER A 202 12.25 1.40 -39.01
CA SER A 202 13.07 2.33 -38.24
C SER A 202 14.17 1.61 -37.48
N VAL A 203 15.39 1.73 -38.01
CA VAL A 203 16.62 1.10 -37.51
C VAL A 203 17.41 2.11 -36.67
N VAL A 204 17.77 1.72 -35.44
CA VAL A 204 18.60 2.53 -34.51
C VAL A 204 20.07 2.22 -34.73
N ASP A 205 20.44 0.94 -34.70
CA ASP A 205 21.79 0.50 -35.05
C ASP A 205 21.87 0.19 -36.56
N LYS A 206 22.48 1.13 -37.29
CA LYS A 206 22.67 1.02 -38.74
C LYS A 206 23.76 0.03 -39.15
N ARG A 207 24.61 -0.41 -38.21
CA ARG A 207 25.73 -1.32 -38.50
C ARG A 207 25.28 -2.77 -38.51
N ASP A 208 24.44 -3.15 -37.56
CA ASP A 208 23.83 -4.49 -37.50
C ASP A 208 22.30 -4.37 -37.45
N HIS A 209 21.66 -4.69 -38.58
CA HIS A 209 20.20 -4.69 -38.72
C HIS A 209 19.52 -5.77 -37.85
N TYR A 210 20.25 -6.83 -37.47
CA TYR A 210 19.75 -7.93 -36.66
C TYR A 210 20.02 -7.74 -35.16
N SER A 211 20.67 -6.63 -34.77
CA SER A 211 21.07 -6.36 -33.39
C SER A 211 19.91 -6.41 -32.38
N LEU A 212 20.21 -6.79 -31.14
CA LEU A 212 19.25 -6.76 -30.03
C LEU A 212 18.69 -5.35 -29.81
N THR A 213 19.47 -4.29 -30.02
CA THR A 213 19.01 -2.89 -29.92
C THR A 213 17.87 -2.59 -30.89
N ASN A 214 17.96 -3.05 -32.14
CA ASN A 214 16.89 -2.88 -33.13
C ASN A 214 15.65 -3.72 -32.78
N GLN A 215 15.84 -4.94 -32.29
CA GLN A 215 14.74 -5.80 -31.81
C GLN A 215 14.01 -5.15 -30.62
N ILE A 216 14.74 -4.63 -29.63
CA ILE A 216 14.22 -3.90 -28.47
C ILE A 216 13.43 -2.67 -28.92
N ASN A 217 13.96 -1.87 -29.85
CA ASN A 217 13.26 -0.69 -30.36
C ASN A 217 11.93 -1.05 -31.06
N ALA A 218 11.89 -2.16 -31.82
CA ALA A 218 10.65 -2.63 -32.44
C ALA A 218 9.60 -3.05 -31.39
N LEU A 219 10.03 -3.75 -30.33
CA LEU A 219 9.18 -4.16 -29.22
C LEU A 219 8.64 -2.96 -28.42
N ILE A 220 9.48 -1.96 -28.12
CA ILE A 220 9.07 -0.71 -27.45
C ILE A 220 8.01 0.01 -28.27
N LYS A 221 8.18 0.12 -29.60
CA LYS A 221 7.19 0.76 -30.47
C LYS A 221 5.88 -0.01 -30.56
N CYS A 222 5.96 -1.34 -30.59
CA CYS A 222 4.78 -2.20 -30.56
C CYS A 222 3.98 -1.98 -29.27
N LEU A 223 4.62 -2.10 -28.11
CA LEU A 223 3.98 -1.88 -26.79
C LEU A 223 3.58 -0.42 -26.55
N GLY A 224 4.28 0.54 -27.16
CA GLY A 224 3.96 1.97 -27.08
C GLY A 224 2.85 2.43 -28.02
N THR A 225 2.23 1.52 -28.78
CA THR A 225 1.14 1.88 -29.70
C THR A 225 -0.13 2.22 -28.91
N ALA A 226 -0.66 3.43 -29.14
CA ALA A 226 -1.86 3.91 -28.46
C ALA A 226 -3.10 3.07 -28.79
N ASN A 227 -4.03 2.97 -27.82
CA ASN A 227 -5.35 2.34 -27.94
C ASN A 227 -5.34 0.82 -28.26
N VAL A 228 -4.24 0.10 -28.04
CA VAL A 228 -4.19 -1.36 -28.26
C VAL A 228 -4.19 -2.13 -26.94
N TRP A 229 -3.36 -1.68 -26.01
CA TRP A 229 -2.98 -2.39 -24.80
C TRP A 229 -3.75 -1.93 -23.57
N PHE A 230 -3.83 -2.81 -22.56
CA PHE A 230 -4.28 -2.42 -21.23
C PHE A 230 -3.23 -1.52 -20.58
N ASP A 231 -3.67 -0.38 -20.05
CA ASP A 231 -2.76 0.58 -19.45
C ASP A 231 -2.66 0.40 -17.93
N PHE A 232 -1.65 -0.35 -17.51
CA PHE A 232 -1.38 -0.65 -16.11
C PHE A 232 -0.78 0.51 -15.30
N THR A 233 -0.63 1.72 -15.88
CA THR A 233 -0.44 2.94 -15.04
C THR A 233 -1.64 3.13 -14.11
N HIS A 234 -2.84 2.82 -14.61
CA HIS A 234 -4.08 2.91 -13.87
C HIS A 234 -4.19 1.77 -12.84
N VAL A 235 -4.40 2.13 -11.58
CA VAL A 235 -4.57 1.19 -10.44
C VAL A 235 -5.66 0.15 -10.71
N GLU A 236 -6.74 0.57 -11.38
CA GLU A 236 -7.85 -0.31 -11.71
C GLU A 236 -7.42 -1.52 -12.54
N TRP A 237 -6.65 -1.32 -13.61
CA TRP A 237 -6.19 -2.43 -14.45
C TRP A 237 -5.19 -3.32 -13.73
N ARG A 238 -4.39 -2.76 -12.80
CA ARG A 238 -3.53 -3.56 -11.93
C ARG A 238 -4.33 -4.53 -11.07
N ILE A 239 -5.49 -4.11 -10.59
CA ILE A 239 -6.37 -4.97 -9.79
C ILE A 239 -7.17 -5.92 -10.69
N ARG A 240 -7.82 -5.44 -11.76
CA ARG A 240 -8.65 -6.26 -12.68
C ARG A 240 -7.88 -7.28 -13.54
N LEU A 241 -6.55 -7.31 -13.48
CA LEU A 241 -5.72 -8.25 -14.25
C LEU A 241 -6.20 -9.71 -14.13
N GLY A 242 -6.51 -10.15 -12.90
CA GLY A 242 -7.03 -11.49 -12.64
C GLY A 242 -8.45 -11.70 -13.18
N GLN A 243 -9.26 -10.65 -13.22
CA GLN A 243 -10.60 -10.74 -13.80
C GLN A 243 -10.54 -11.11 -15.29
N ILE A 244 -9.60 -10.51 -16.05
CA ILE A 244 -9.46 -10.75 -17.49
C ILE A 244 -8.93 -12.17 -17.78
N LEU A 245 -7.94 -12.62 -17.00
CA LEU A 245 -7.27 -13.90 -17.27
C LEU A 245 -8.08 -15.12 -16.77
N TRP A 246 -8.85 -14.96 -15.69
CA TRP A 246 -9.39 -16.06 -14.89
C TRP A 246 -10.91 -15.97 -14.64
N GLY A 247 -11.54 -14.85 -14.97
CA GLY A 247 -13.00 -14.74 -15.02
C GLY A 247 -13.57 -15.64 -16.12
N GLY A 248 -14.63 -16.38 -15.83
CA GLY A 248 -15.27 -17.30 -16.78
C GLY A 248 -16.78 -17.42 -16.52
N GLU A 249 -17.53 -17.90 -17.51
CA GLU A 249 -19.00 -18.03 -17.45
C GLU A 249 -19.45 -18.86 -16.24
N ASP A 250 -18.95 -20.10 -16.06
CA ASP A 250 -19.29 -20.96 -14.90
C ASP A 250 -18.70 -20.51 -13.55
N ASN A 251 -17.81 -19.52 -13.50
CA ASN A 251 -17.29 -18.95 -12.23
C ASN A 251 -18.13 -17.74 -11.76
N ASP A 252 -18.98 -17.20 -12.65
CA ASP A 252 -19.82 -16.01 -12.41
C ASP A 252 -21.32 -16.27 -12.73
N GLU A 253 -21.69 -17.49 -13.13
CA GLU A 253 -23.07 -17.89 -13.45
C GLU A 253 -23.63 -18.87 -12.41
N LEU A 254 -24.34 -18.34 -11.40
CA LEU A 254 -25.49 -19.03 -10.84
C LEU A 254 -26.66 -18.07 -10.68
N GLU A 255 -27.85 -18.67 -10.78
CA GLU A 255 -29.20 -18.11 -10.91
C GLU A 255 -29.65 -17.19 -9.75
N ASP A 256 -28.96 -16.09 -9.46
CA ASP A 256 -29.57 -14.93 -8.81
C ASP A 256 -28.62 -13.72 -8.85
N THR A 257 -29.07 -12.67 -9.55
CA THR A 257 -28.69 -11.23 -9.46
C THR A 257 -27.22 -10.78 -9.34
N SER A 258 -26.21 -11.66 -9.44
CA SER A 258 -24.79 -11.31 -9.17
C SER A 258 -23.82 -11.53 -10.33
N SER A 259 -24.31 -11.78 -11.54
CA SER A 259 -23.47 -11.90 -12.74
C SER A 259 -22.99 -10.54 -13.27
N ILE A 260 -21.68 -10.43 -13.46
CA ILE A 260 -21.00 -9.32 -14.12
C ILE A 260 -21.40 -9.29 -15.61
N HIS A 261 -22.28 -8.36 -15.99
CA HIS A 261 -22.57 -8.05 -17.39
C HIS A 261 -21.75 -6.85 -17.90
N ASP A 262 -20.41 -6.95 -17.80
CA ASP A 262 -19.47 -5.96 -18.40
C ASP A 262 -19.12 -6.29 -19.87
N ALA A 263 -19.34 -7.54 -20.30
CA ALA A 263 -19.21 -8.00 -21.67
C ALA A 263 -20.53 -8.61 -22.14
N SER A 264 -20.94 -8.28 -23.37
CA SER A 264 -22.22 -8.73 -23.92
C SER A 264 -22.19 -10.17 -24.43
N SER A 265 -20.98 -10.75 -24.60
CA SER A 265 -20.78 -12.13 -25.07
C SER A 265 -19.51 -12.79 -24.53
N ALA A 266 -19.48 -14.13 -24.50
CA ALA A 266 -18.29 -14.96 -24.25
C ALA A 266 -17.11 -14.56 -25.15
N GLY A 267 -17.41 -14.25 -26.43
CA GLY A 267 -16.42 -13.91 -27.44
C GLY A 267 -15.66 -12.62 -27.13
N GLU A 268 -16.32 -11.60 -26.57
CA GLU A 268 -15.66 -10.36 -26.14
C GLU A 268 -14.65 -10.64 -25.02
N ARG A 269 -15.01 -11.48 -24.04
CA ARG A 269 -14.09 -11.86 -22.94
C ARG A 269 -12.88 -12.62 -23.47
N ALA A 270 -13.10 -13.56 -24.40
CA ALA A 270 -12.02 -14.31 -25.03
C ALA A 270 -11.07 -13.40 -25.83
N GLU A 271 -11.59 -12.40 -26.52
CA GLU A 271 -10.77 -11.44 -27.27
C GLU A 271 -9.92 -10.57 -26.33
N GLU A 272 -10.48 -10.05 -25.24
CA GLU A 272 -9.69 -9.30 -24.25
C GLU A 272 -8.59 -10.14 -23.61
N LYS A 273 -8.91 -11.39 -23.25
CA LYS A 273 -7.94 -12.34 -22.74
C LYS A 273 -6.81 -12.59 -23.75
N TYR A 274 -7.15 -12.75 -25.03
CA TYR A 274 -6.16 -12.88 -26.10
C TYR A 274 -5.24 -11.67 -26.17
N TRP A 275 -5.78 -10.44 -26.14
CA TRP A 275 -4.97 -9.22 -26.19
C TRP A 275 -4.07 -9.05 -24.96
N LEU A 276 -4.54 -9.43 -23.77
CA LEU A 276 -3.73 -9.41 -22.57
C LEU A 276 -2.59 -10.44 -22.63
N LEU A 277 -2.88 -11.68 -23.03
CA LEU A 277 -1.84 -12.71 -23.22
C LEU A 277 -0.84 -12.29 -24.31
N MET A 278 -1.30 -11.60 -25.35
CA MET A 278 -0.43 -11.02 -26.38
C MET A 278 0.45 -9.90 -25.81
N GLN A 279 -0.08 -9.02 -24.96
CA GLN A 279 0.69 -7.99 -24.26
C GLN A 279 1.78 -8.60 -23.38
N ILE A 280 1.45 -9.66 -22.63
CA ILE A 280 2.40 -10.42 -21.80
C ILE A 280 3.48 -11.06 -22.68
N LEU A 281 3.12 -11.65 -23.83
CA LEU A 281 4.09 -12.24 -24.76
C LEU A 281 5.08 -11.20 -25.27
N VAL A 282 4.60 -10.07 -25.77
CA VAL A 282 5.46 -8.99 -26.28
C VAL A 282 6.33 -8.40 -25.17
N ALA A 283 5.78 -8.20 -23.98
CA ALA A 283 6.50 -7.63 -22.84
C ALA A 283 7.56 -8.59 -22.27
N THR A 284 7.30 -9.90 -22.22
CA THR A 284 8.29 -10.90 -21.80
C THR A 284 9.44 -11.03 -22.82
N GLU A 285 9.16 -10.93 -24.12
CA GLU A 285 10.20 -10.86 -25.16
C GLU A 285 11.09 -9.62 -25.04
N LEU A 286 10.51 -8.49 -24.66
CA LEU A 286 11.25 -7.25 -24.40
C LEU A 286 12.11 -7.39 -23.14
N LEU A 287 11.54 -7.88 -22.04
CA LEU A 287 12.24 -8.02 -20.77
C LEU A 287 13.45 -8.96 -20.89
N ILE A 288 13.30 -10.14 -21.49
CA ILE A 288 14.40 -11.10 -21.64
C ILE A 288 15.53 -10.52 -22.50
N ARG A 289 15.20 -9.70 -23.52
CA ARG A 289 16.21 -9.00 -24.33
C ARG A 289 16.90 -7.87 -23.56
N LEU A 290 16.17 -7.16 -22.70
CA LEU A 290 16.72 -6.14 -21.81
C LEU A 290 17.67 -6.78 -20.79
N ASP A 291 17.26 -7.87 -20.13
CA ASP A 291 18.11 -8.65 -19.22
C ASP A 291 19.37 -9.15 -19.96
N ALA A 292 19.19 -9.66 -21.18
CA ALA A 292 20.33 -10.09 -22.00
C ALA A 292 21.28 -8.94 -22.35
N ILE A 293 20.88 -7.67 -22.46
CA ILE A 293 21.85 -6.58 -22.70
C ILE A 293 22.47 -6.03 -21.40
N THR A 294 21.83 -6.21 -20.24
CA THR A 294 22.36 -5.76 -18.94
C THR A 294 23.13 -6.84 -18.15
N GLU A 295 23.08 -8.10 -18.59
CA GLU A 295 23.88 -9.19 -18.00
C GLU A 295 25.38 -8.82 -17.87
N GLY A 296 25.94 -8.93 -16.67
CA GLY A 296 27.33 -8.59 -16.37
C GLY A 296 27.58 -7.19 -15.76
N GLU A 297 26.59 -6.29 -15.78
CA GLU A 297 26.69 -4.95 -15.15
C GLU A 297 26.97 -5.05 -13.64
N GLU A 298 26.35 -6.04 -12.97
CA GLU A 298 26.49 -6.32 -11.54
C GLU A 298 27.90 -6.73 -11.09
N TYR A 299 28.76 -7.14 -12.02
CA TYR A 299 30.15 -7.53 -11.77
C TYR A 299 31.17 -6.47 -12.22
N GLY A 300 30.73 -5.29 -12.65
CA GLY A 300 31.61 -4.23 -13.18
C GLY A 300 32.29 -4.60 -14.51
N VAL A 301 31.81 -5.64 -15.18
CA VAL A 301 32.27 -6.04 -16.52
C VAL A 301 31.43 -5.24 -17.52
N GLU A 302 31.98 -4.15 -18.03
CA GLU A 302 31.30 -3.30 -19.02
C GLU A 302 31.11 -4.04 -20.37
N ALA A 303 30.06 -4.86 -20.46
CA ALA A 303 29.55 -5.35 -21.75
C ALA A 303 28.57 -4.35 -22.40
N PHE A 304 28.10 -3.36 -21.64
CA PHE A 304 26.99 -2.49 -22.01
C PHE A 304 27.43 -1.03 -22.20
N ARG A 305 26.87 -0.33 -23.20
CA ARG A 305 27.08 1.12 -23.37
C ARG A 305 26.00 1.89 -22.62
N PRO A 306 26.33 2.77 -21.67
CA PRO A 306 25.35 3.60 -20.95
C PRO A 306 24.35 4.36 -21.85
N VAL A 307 24.74 4.65 -23.11
CA VAL A 307 23.88 5.29 -24.12
C VAL A 307 22.64 4.47 -24.46
N ASP A 308 22.70 3.14 -24.40
CA ASP A 308 21.60 2.25 -24.78
C ASP A 308 20.50 2.25 -23.69
N VAL A 309 20.86 2.36 -22.39
CA VAL A 309 19.89 2.58 -21.29
C VAL A 309 19.27 3.96 -21.42
N VAL A 310 20.05 4.99 -21.72
CA VAL A 310 19.51 6.35 -21.94
C VAL A 310 18.55 6.37 -23.13
N HIS A 311 18.85 5.62 -24.20
CA HIS A 311 17.96 5.49 -25.35
C HIS A 311 16.65 4.80 -24.96
N PHE A 312 16.72 3.69 -24.23
CA PHE A 312 15.54 3.01 -23.68
C PHE A 312 14.71 3.95 -22.81
N GLU A 313 15.34 4.62 -21.84
CA GLU A 313 14.64 5.51 -20.89
C GLU A 313 13.94 6.69 -21.60
N ARG A 314 14.47 7.14 -22.74
CA ARG A 314 13.82 8.17 -23.56
C ARG A 314 12.70 7.62 -24.45
N ALA A 315 12.78 6.36 -24.87
CA ALA A 315 11.84 5.75 -25.81
C ALA A 315 10.66 5.05 -25.11
N ALA A 316 10.86 4.48 -23.93
CA ALA A 316 9.86 3.71 -23.21
C ALA A 316 8.87 4.61 -22.48
N THR A 317 7.58 4.50 -22.84
CA THR A 317 6.49 5.19 -22.14
C THR A 317 6.20 4.53 -20.78
N PRO A 318 5.49 5.20 -19.86
CA PRO A 318 5.07 4.60 -18.60
C PRO A 318 4.30 3.28 -18.78
N MET A 319 3.39 3.21 -19.76
CA MET A 319 2.65 1.99 -20.12
C MET A 319 3.58 0.82 -20.50
N VAL A 320 4.65 1.09 -21.27
CA VAL A 320 5.66 0.07 -21.62
C VAL A 320 6.37 -0.41 -20.35
N LYS A 321 6.77 0.51 -19.47
CA LYS A 321 7.45 0.17 -18.21
C LYS A 321 6.57 -0.65 -17.27
N TRP A 322 5.28 -0.32 -17.17
CA TRP A 322 4.32 -1.13 -16.41
C TRP A 322 4.04 -2.50 -17.06
N SER A 323 4.06 -2.59 -18.39
CA SER A 323 4.01 -3.88 -19.08
C SER A 323 5.24 -4.75 -18.77
N LEU A 324 6.41 -4.15 -18.54
CA LEU A 324 7.60 -4.87 -18.08
C LEU A 324 7.46 -5.38 -16.64
N HIS A 325 6.81 -4.62 -15.74
CA HIS A 325 6.47 -5.12 -14.40
C HIS A 325 5.53 -6.32 -14.47
N LEU A 326 4.53 -6.28 -15.36
CA LEU A 326 3.66 -7.43 -15.64
C LEU A 326 4.44 -8.63 -16.17
N ALA A 327 5.33 -8.41 -17.15
CA ALA A 327 6.16 -9.48 -17.69
C ALA A 327 7.04 -10.13 -16.61
N ARG A 328 7.65 -9.34 -15.72
CA ARG A 328 8.44 -9.84 -14.60
C ARG A 328 7.61 -10.65 -13.63
N SER A 329 6.48 -10.09 -13.17
CA SER A 329 5.54 -10.77 -12.28
C SER A 329 5.05 -12.10 -12.88
N TRP A 330 4.78 -12.12 -14.19
CA TRP A 330 4.41 -13.34 -14.92
C TRP A 330 5.53 -14.38 -14.93
N LEU A 331 6.76 -14.01 -15.34
CA LEU A 331 7.88 -14.94 -15.45
C LEU A 331 8.34 -15.49 -14.09
N ASP A 332 8.24 -14.69 -13.03
CA ASP A 332 8.62 -15.09 -11.68
C ASP A 332 7.57 -16.00 -11.03
N ASN A 333 6.28 -15.78 -11.30
CA ASN A 333 5.20 -16.41 -10.53
C ASN A 333 4.29 -17.38 -11.30
N ILE A 334 4.26 -17.36 -12.64
CA ILE A 334 3.36 -18.21 -13.45
C ILE A 334 4.11 -19.34 -14.14
N GLU A 335 3.50 -20.53 -14.15
CA GLU A 335 3.97 -21.71 -14.88
C GLU A 335 2.89 -22.22 -15.85
N ILE A 336 3.33 -22.55 -17.07
CA ILE A 336 2.47 -23.14 -18.10
C ILE A 336 2.90 -24.59 -18.34
N GLU A 337 2.03 -25.52 -17.99
CA GLU A 337 2.18 -26.95 -18.30
C GLU A 337 1.45 -27.30 -19.60
N LYS A 338 2.04 -28.19 -20.40
CA LYS A 338 1.42 -28.77 -21.60
C LYS A 338 1.35 -30.27 -21.40
N ILE A 339 0.13 -30.80 -21.29
CA ILE A 339 -0.13 -32.22 -21.05
C ILE A 339 -0.65 -32.81 -22.36
N LYS A 340 -0.03 -33.91 -22.80
CA LYS A 340 -0.51 -34.69 -23.95
C LYS A 340 -1.59 -35.66 -23.48
N GLU A 341 -2.74 -35.65 -24.13
CA GLU A 341 -3.78 -36.66 -23.90
C GLU A 341 -3.50 -37.87 -24.80
N ASP A 342 -3.32 -39.04 -24.18
CA ASP A 342 -3.23 -40.30 -24.92
C ASP A 342 -4.63 -40.68 -25.45
N PRO A 343 -4.72 -41.24 -26.67
CA PRO A 343 -6.00 -41.68 -27.21
C PRO A 343 -6.63 -42.74 -26.28
N PRO A 344 -7.97 -42.76 -26.15
CA PRO A 344 -8.63 -43.76 -25.31
C PRO A 344 -8.30 -45.15 -25.84
N SER A 345 -7.57 -45.93 -25.03
CA SER A 345 -7.29 -47.33 -25.30
C SER A 345 -8.54 -48.17 -25.03
N ASP A 346 -9.09 -48.81 -26.07
CA ASP A 346 -10.14 -49.81 -25.96
C ASP A 346 -9.66 -50.99 -25.09
N ALA A 347 -10.11 -51.08 -23.84
CA ALA A 347 -10.00 -52.29 -23.04
C ALA A 347 -11.06 -52.38 -21.92
N SER A 348 -12.04 -53.26 -22.18
CA SER A 348 -12.83 -54.10 -21.26
C SER A 348 -13.51 -53.50 -20.03
N GLU A 349 -14.85 -53.51 -20.09
CA GLU A 349 -15.78 -53.42 -18.97
C GLU A 349 -15.42 -54.43 -17.85
N THR A 350 -15.22 -53.92 -16.63
CA THR A 350 -15.50 -54.70 -15.42
C THR A 350 -16.26 -53.81 -14.45
N LYS A 351 -17.53 -54.17 -14.22
CA LYS A 351 -18.44 -53.54 -13.25
C LYS A 351 -17.89 -53.73 -11.83
N GLY A 352 -17.28 -52.69 -11.29
CA GLY A 352 -17.00 -52.54 -9.87
C GLY A 352 -17.84 -51.40 -9.30
N THR A 353 -18.73 -51.71 -8.37
CA THR A 353 -19.47 -50.72 -7.56
C THR A 353 -18.48 -49.89 -6.74
N THR A 354 -18.29 -48.63 -7.10
CA THR A 354 -17.53 -47.66 -6.30
C THR A 354 -18.43 -46.51 -5.90
N THR A 355 -18.48 -46.28 -4.58
CA THR A 355 -19.02 -45.12 -3.89
C THR A 355 -18.61 -43.78 -4.54
N PRO A 356 -19.44 -42.72 -4.39
CA PRO A 356 -19.11 -41.40 -4.93
C PRO A 356 -17.75 -40.91 -4.38
N PRO A 357 -16.92 -40.26 -5.21
CA PRO A 357 -15.65 -39.71 -4.74
C PRO A 357 -15.91 -38.62 -3.70
N PRO A 358 -15.01 -38.43 -2.70
CA PRO A 358 -15.11 -37.28 -1.81
C PRO A 358 -15.01 -36.01 -2.66
N ALA A 359 -15.94 -35.08 -2.44
CA ALA A 359 -15.92 -33.76 -3.06
C ALA A 359 -14.51 -33.16 -2.94
N THR A 360 -13.88 -32.83 -4.07
CA THR A 360 -12.64 -32.08 -4.11
C THR A 360 -12.86 -30.81 -3.29
N GLY A 361 -12.10 -30.62 -2.21
CA GLY A 361 -12.27 -29.44 -1.35
C GLY A 361 -12.12 -28.17 -2.17
N TRP A 362 -12.95 -27.15 -1.90
CA TRP A 362 -13.01 -25.84 -2.56
C TRP A 362 -11.64 -25.14 -2.75
N LEU A 363 -10.68 -25.34 -1.85
CA LEU A 363 -9.30 -24.88 -2.04
C LEU A 363 -8.60 -25.54 -3.23
N GLY A 364 -8.91 -26.81 -3.53
CA GLY A 364 -8.50 -27.48 -4.77
C GLY A 364 -9.06 -26.83 -6.03
N ALA A 365 -10.17 -26.07 -5.94
CA ALA A 365 -10.69 -25.24 -7.03
C ALA A 365 -9.91 -23.92 -7.21
N LEU A 366 -9.37 -23.33 -6.14
CA LEU A 366 -8.44 -22.18 -6.24
C LEU A 366 -7.08 -22.58 -6.84
N PHE A 367 -6.63 -23.79 -6.53
CA PHE A 367 -5.47 -24.41 -7.18
C PHE A 367 -5.82 -25.11 -8.50
N SER A 368 -7.08 -25.05 -8.95
CA SER A 368 -7.51 -25.73 -10.18
C SER A 368 -6.93 -25.04 -11.41
N LYS A 369 -6.58 -25.90 -12.36
CA LYS A 369 -5.88 -25.60 -13.60
C LYS A 369 -6.80 -24.87 -14.58
N PHE A 370 -6.38 -23.75 -15.17
CA PHE A 370 -7.06 -23.23 -16.35
C PHE A 370 -6.76 -24.14 -17.54
N ILE A 371 -7.78 -24.84 -18.06
CA ILE A 371 -7.64 -25.85 -19.11
C ILE A 371 -8.11 -25.29 -20.45
N VAL A 372 -7.19 -25.16 -21.41
CA VAL A 372 -7.53 -24.96 -22.83
C VAL A 372 -7.54 -26.33 -23.50
N ARG A 373 -8.71 -26.78 -23.97
CA ARG A 373 -8.87 -28.04 -24.71
C ARG A 373 -8.83 -27.80 -26.22
N GLN A 374 -8.12 -28.66 -26.92
CA GLN A 374 -8.08 -28.66 -28.39
C GLN A 374 -9.03 -29.73 -28.94
N HIS A 375 -10.05 -29.32 -29.70
CA HIS A 375 -10.73 -30.23 -30.63
C HIS A 375 -10.15 -30.01 -32.03
N HIS A 376 -9.32 -30.95 -32.49
CA HIS A 376 -9.01 -31.06 -33.91
C HIS A 376 -10.14 -31.86 -34.60
N GLU A 377 -10.66 -31.36 -35.71
CA GLU A 377 -11.58 -32.13 -36.57
C GLU A 377 -10.89 -33.31 -37.29
N ASP A 378 -9.56 -33.39 -37.26
CA ASP A 378 -8.77 -34.50 -37.81
C ASP A 378 -8.40 -35.55 -36.76
N LYS A 379 -8.92 -36.77 -36.94
CA LYS A 379 -8.80 -37.94 -36.04
C LYS A 379 -7.37 -38.51 -35.83
N THR A 380 -6.31 -37.80 -36.21
CA THR A 380 -4.94 -38.36 -36.26
C THR A 380 -3.86 -37.61 -35.47
N THR A 381 -4.17 -36.47 -34.85
CA THR A 381 -3.22 -35.72 -33.99
C THR A 381 -3.62 -35.75 -32.52
N ALA A 382 -2.64 -35.98 -31.63
CA ALA A 382 -2.84 -36.02 -30.18
C ALA A 382 -3.42 -34.69 -29.66
N SER A 383 -4.48 -34.78 -28.84
CA SER A 383 -5.05 -33.64 -28.11
C SER A 383 -4.05 -33.15 -27.06
N HIS A 384 -3.89 -31.84 -26.94
CA HIS A 384 -3.06 -31.23 -25.91
C HIS A 384 -3.93 -30.33 -25.03
N THR A 385 -3.72 -30.46 -23.72
CA THR A 385 -4.34 -29.61 -22.71
C THR A 385 -3.26 -28.71 -22.10
N TYR A 386 -3.49 -27.39 -22.13
CA TYR A 386 -2.65 -26.42 -21.44
C TYR A 386 -3.17 -26.17 -20.03
N THR A 387 -2.26 -25.90 -19.10
CA THR A 387 -2.56 -25.55 -17.72
C THR A 387 -1.73 -24.36 -17.30
N ILE A 388 -2.38 -23.30 -16.81
CA ILE A 388 -1.72 -22.17 -16.15
C ILE A 388 -1.87 -22.33 -14.64
N LYS A 389 -0.76 -22.29 -13.90
CA LYS A 389 -0.74 -22.38 -12.43
C LYS A 389 0.31 -21.44 -11.81
N GLY A 390 0.15 -21.13 -10.53
CA GLY A 390 1.15 -20.41 -9.74
C GLY A 390 2.37 -21.27 -9.39
N ARG A 391 3.56 -20.68 -9.39
CA ARG A 391 4.83 -21.35 -9.09
C ARG A 391 5.07 -21.57 -7.61
N ASN A 392 4.65 -20.62 -6.77
CA ASN A 392 4.94 -20.62 -5.34
C ASN A 392 3.65 -20.63 -4.47
N PRO A 393 2.72 -21.58 -4.68
CA PRO A 393 1.43 -21.59 -3.97
C PRO A 393 1.58 -21.72 -2.45
N GLN A 394 2.55 -22.52 -1.97
CA GLN A 394 2.80 -22.67 -0.54
C GLN A 394 3.28 -21.36 0.09
N GLN A 395 4.17 -20.62 -0.59
CA GLN A 395 4.61 -19.30 -0.14
C GLN A 395 3.42 -18.35 0.02
N GLN A 396 2.47 -18.33 -0.93
CA GLN A 396 1.29 -17.48 -0.84
C GLN A 396 0.38 -17.87 0.33
N VAL A 397 0.21 -19.18 0.56
CA VAL A 397 -0.51 -19.72 1.72
C VAL A 397 0.14 -19.31 3.04
N ASP A 398 1.47 -19.39 3.14
CA ASP A 398 2.22 -18.98 4.33
C ASP A 398 2.01 -17.48 4.61
N GLY A 399 2.12 -16.65 3.56
CA GLY A 399 1.87 -15.21 3.64
C GLY A 399 0.43 -14.86 4.07
N LEU A 400 -0.58 -15.60 3.59
CA LEU A 400 -1.98 -15.39 3.98
C LEU A 400 -2.20 -15.77 5.44
N THR A 401 -1.58 -16.88 5.87
CA THR A 401 -1.64 -17.34 7.25
C THR A 401 -0.97 -16.32 8.18
N HIS A 402 0.18 -15.77 7.79
CA HIS A 402 0.87 -14.72 8.53
C HIS A 402 0.03 -13.44 8.64
N PHE A 403 -0.60 -13.01 7.54
CA PHE A 403 -1.53 -11.87 7.52
C PHE A 403 -2.70 -12.07 8.50
N ALA A 404 -3.38 -13.22 8.44
CA ALA A 404 -4.51 -13.52 9.31
C ALA A 404 -4.12 -13.60 10.80
N LYS A 405 -2.95 -14.20 11.12
CA LYS A 405 -2.40 -14.21 12.49
C LYS A 405 -2.11 -12.80 12.99
N LYS A 406 -1.50 -11.96 12.15
CA LYS A 406 -1.16 -10.58 12.50
C LYS A 406 -2.40 -9.71 12.73
N LEU A 407 -3.46 -9.91 11.95
CA LEU A 407 -4.74 -9.26 12.17
C LEU A 407 -5.54 -9.86 13.33
N LEU A 408 -5.06 -10.90 14.00
CA LEU A 408 -5.81 -11.60 15.04
C LEU A 408 -7.17 -12.09 14.52
N TRP A 409 -7.18 -12.68 13.32
CA TRP A 409 -8.38 -13.21 12.69
C TRP A 409 -9.05 -14.26 13.60
N PRO A 410 -10.40 -14.26 13.73
CA PRO A 410 -11.09 -15.18 14.62
C PRO A 410 -10.79 -16.65 14.29
N ASN A 411 -10.57 -17.47 15.33
CA ASN A 411 -10.33 -18.92 15.22
C ASN A 411 -9.14 -19.34 14.33
N ILE A 412 -8.13 -18.49 14.16
CA ILE A 412 -7.00 -18.70 13.24
C ILE A 412 -6.29 -20.06 13.40
N ASP A 413 -6.17 -20.62 14.61
CA ASP A 413 -5.52 -21.91 14.84
C ASP A 413 -6.22 -23.06 14.11
N THR A 414 -7.55 -23.00 13.97
CA THR A 414 -8.32 -24.00 13.22
C THR A 414 -8.18 -23.81 11.71
N TYR A 415 -8.08 -22.56 11.26
CA TYR A 415 -7.92 -22.21 9.84
C TYR A 415 -6.50 -22.52 9.33
N GLU A 416 -5.46 -22.34 10.13
CA GLU A 416 -4.08 -22.70 9.75
C GLU A 416 -3.99 -24.19 9.35
N GLY A 417 -4.61 -25.08 10.15
CA GLY A 417 -4.70 -26.49 9.83
C GLY A 417 -5.47 -26.78 8.53
N LEU A 418 -6.53 -26.02 8.26
CA LEU A 418 -7.36 -26.17 7.05
C LEU A 418 -6.63 -25.67 5.79
N ILE A 419 -6.03 -24.47 5.84
CA ILE A 419 -5.30 -23.87 4.73
C ILE A 419 -4.08 -24.75 4.39
N ALA A 420 -3.30 -25.18 5.40
CA ALA A 420 -2.13 -26.03 5.19
C ALA A 420 -2.50 -27.44 4.67
N LYS A 421 -3.58 -28.05 5.17
CA LYS A 421 -4.05 -29.38 4.69
C LYS A 421 -4.51 -29.32 3.24
N ASN A 422 -5.20 -28.26 2.86
CA ASN A 422 -5.77 -28.12 1.53
C ASN A 422 -4.72 -27.70 0.48
N ALA A 423 -3.73 -26.88 0.86
CA ALA A 423 -2.55 -26.62 0.03
C ALA A 423 -1.75 -27.89 -0.27
N ARG A 424 -1.65 -28.83 0.68
CA ARG A 424 -0.99 -30.13 0.45
C ARG A 424 -1.83 -31.05 -0.44
N GLN A 425 -3.15 -31.05 -0.32
CA GLN A 425 -4.03 -31.89 -1.13
C GLN A 425 -4.11 -31.48 -2.61
N SER A 426 -3.97 -30.19 -2.93
CA SER A 426 -3.90 -29.70 -4.31
C SER A 426 -2.56 -30.03 -5.00
N ILE A 427 -1.47 -30.13 -4.24
CA ILE A 427 -0.15 -30.56 -4.73
C ILE A 427 -0.12 -32.08 -5.00
N ILE A 428 -0.88 -32.88 -4.23
CA ILE A 428 -0.88 -34.35 -4.29
C ILE A 428 -1.83 -34.92 -5.35
N ASN A 429 -2.92 -34.22 -5.70
CA ASN A 429 -3.88 -34.68 -6.71
C ASN A 429 -3.41 -34.35 -8.15
N SER A 430 -2.35 -35.01 -8.60
CA SER A 430 -1.72 -34.85 -9.92
C SER A 430 -2.22 -35.83 -10.99
N VAL A 431 -3.42 -36.42 -10.86
CA VAL A 431 -3.95 -37.37 -11.86
C VAL A 431 -5.40 -37.01 -12.21
N PRO A 432 -5.72 -36.63 -13.47
CA PRO A 432 -7.10 -36.50 -13.90
C PRO A 432 -7.72 -37.89 -14.10
N LYS A 433 -8.91 -38.13 -13.54
CA LYS A 433 -9.84 -39.12 -14.11
C LYS A 433 -10.97 -38.36 -14.83
N PRO A 434 -11.38 -38.82 -16.02
CA PRO A 434 -12.35 -38.10 -16.85
C PRO A 434 -13.74 -38.10 -16.21
N ALA A 435 -14.38 -36.94 -16.15
CA ALA A 435 -15.77 -36.78 -15.79
C ALA A 435 -16.66 -37.16 -16.98
N SER A 436 -17.63 -38.05 -16.76
CA SER A 436 -18.67 -38.38 -17.73
C SER A 436 -19.77 -37.30 -17.71
N THR A 437 -20.02 -36.69 -18.86
CA THR A 437 -21.25 -35.93 -19.16
C THR A 437 -22.48 -36.82 -19.03
N ASN A 438 -23.46 -36.38 -18.24
CA ASN A 438 -24.90 -36.49 -18.53
C ASN A 438 -25.71 -35.87 -17.37
N ALA A 439 -26.46 -34.80 -17.65
CA ALA A 439 -27.93 -34.79 -17.53
C ALA A 439 -28.46 -33.38 -17.83
N SER A 440 -29.23 -33.31 -18.90
CA SER A 440 -30.13 -32.22 -19.25
C SER A 440 -31.25 -32.07 -18.23
N GLU A 441 -31.43 -30.89 -17.65
CA GLU A 441 -32.72 -30.45 -17.10
C GLU A 441 -33.20 -29.19 -17.82
N ARG A 442 -34.45 -29.27 -18.30
CA ARG A 442 -35.14 -28.22 -19.04
C ARG A 442 -35.51 -27.09 -18.08
N SER A 443 -35.06 -25.87 -18.36
CA SER A 443 -35.69 -24.66 -17.83
C SER A 443 -36.43 -23.91 -18.94
N LEU A 444 -37.67 -23.54 -18.64
CA LEU A 444 -38.61 -22.92 -19.56
C LEU A 444 -38.21 -21.48 -19.90
N LYS A 445 -38.31 -21.14 -21.19
CA LYS A 445 -38.17 -19.77 -21.70
C LYS A 445 -39.24 -18.88 -21.07
N SER A 446 -38.82 -17.80 -20.41
CA SER A 446 -39.68 -16.65 -20.11
C SER A 446 -39.10 -15.40 -20.79
N SER A 447 -40.03 -14.51 -21.14
CA SER A 447 -39.96 -13.60 -22.27
C SER A 447 -39.05 -12.39 -22.10
N GLU A 448 -38.62 -11.89 -23.25
CA GLU A 448 -38.02 -10.58 -23.48
C GLU A 448 -38.68 -9.48 -22.63
N SER A 449 -37.86 -8.75 -21.87
CA SER A 449 -38.24 -7.43 -21.37
C SER A 449 -37.07 -6.47 -21.55
N ASN A 450 -37.42 -5.30 -22.08
CA ASN A 450 -36.55 -4.28 -22.60
C ASN A 450 -35.56 -3.72 -21.57
N GLY A 451 -34.42 -3.29 -22.11
CA GLY A 451 -33.27 -2.76 -21.42
C GLY A 451 -33.58 -1.69 -20.37
N SER A 452 -33.06 -1.95 -19.16
CA SER A 452 -32.75 -0.92 -18.18
C SER A 452 -31.26 -1.01 -17.89
N LYS A 453 -30.56 0.11 -18.08
CA LYS A 453 -29.11 0.25 -17.90
C LYS A 453 -28.75 -0.02 -16.44
N ARG A 454 -28.17 -1.19 -16.14
CA ARG A 454 -27.60 -1.56 -14.82
C ARG A 454 -26.10 -1.24 -14.81
N GLY A 455 -25.63 -0.60 -13.74
CA GLY A 455 -24.26 -0.10 -13.58
C GLY A 455 -23.24 -1.20 -13.28
N LEU A 456 -21.99 -0.97 -13.67
CA LEU A 456 -20.86 -1.88 -13.52
C LEU A 456 -20.47 -2.04 -12.04
N TYR A 457 -20.29 -3.29 -11.61
CA TYR A 457 -20.14 -3.69 -10.20
C TYR A 457 -18.67 -3.77 -9.73
N PHE A 458 -17.71 -3.62 -10.64
CA PHE A 458 -16.34 -3.25 -10.31
C PHE A 458 -16.12 -1.84 -10.88
N GLY A 459 -15.82 -0.88 -10.02
CA GLY A 459 -15.75 0.54 -10.34
C GLY A 459 -15.72 1.36 -9.06
N ALA A 460 -15.16 2.57 -9.12
CA ALA A 460 -15.22 3.50 -8.01
C ALA A 460 -16.70 3.69 -7.60
N TRP A 461 -17.03 3.49 -6.32
CA TRP A 461 -18.35 3.81 -5.78
C TRP A 461 -18.57 5.33 -5.78
N ASP A 462 -18.78 5.90 -6.96
CA ASP A 462 -19.27 7.26 -7.15
C ASP A 462 -20.71 7.18 -7.63
N ARG A 463 -21.64 7.55 -6.74
CA ARG A 463 -23.08 7.59 -7.02
C ARG A 463 -23.33 8.38 -8.33
N PRO A 464 -24.02 7.83 -9.34
CA PRO A 464 -24.39 8.58 -10.55
C PRO A 464 -25.52 9.62 -10.34
N GLY A 465 -25.79 10.03 -9.10
CA GLY A 465 -26.92 10.90 -8.72
C GLY A 465 -26.61 12.40 -8.64
N SER A 466 -25.34 12.82 -8.63
CA SER A 466 -24.98 14.25 -8.59
C SER A 466 -24.02 14.61 -9.71
N GLN A 467 -24.57 14.75 -10.91
CA GLN A 467 -23.85 15.19 -12.12
C GLN A 467 -23.33 16.65 -12.04
N LYS A 468 -23.34 17.27 -10.85
CA LYS A 468 -22.88 18.65 -10.62
C LYS A 468 -21.55 18.78 -9.89
N ASP A 469 -20.99 17.71 -9.33
CA ASP A 469 -19.69 17.76 -8.67
C ASP A 469 -18.80 16.59 -9.09
N LYS A 470 -17.99 16.81 -10.15
CA LYS A 470 -16.88 15.93 -10.55
C LYS A 470 -15.74 16.01 -9.52
N THR A 471 -15.99 15.60 -8.29
CA THR A 471 -15.02 15.68 -7.21
C THR A 471 -14.22 14.40 -7.14
N ARG A 472 -12.93 14.49 -7.44
CA ARG A 472 -11.97 13.37 -7.51
C ARG A 472 -11.61 12.91 -6.09
N PRO A 473 -11.95 11.68 -5.68
CA PRO A 473 -11.51 11.21 -4.38
C PRO A 473 -9.99 10.97 -4.37
N GLN A 474 -9.28 11.37 -3.31
CA GLN A 474 -7.84 11.10 -3.17
C GLN A 474 -7.52 9.59 -3.15
N ARG A 475 -8.50 8.76 -2.76
CA ARG A 475 -8.42 7.29 -2.73
C ARG A 475 -9.64 6.70 -3.42
N ARG A 476 -9.44 5.79 -4.39
CA ARG A 476 -10.56 5.10 -5.06
C ARG A 476 -11.25 4.15 -4.08
N LYS A 477 -12.59 4.16 -4.05
CA LYS A 477 -13.40 3.21 -3.27
C LYS A 477 -13.52 1.91 -4.04
N LEU A 478 -12.99 0.81 -3.49
CA LEU A 478 -13.04 -0.51 -4.10
C LEU A 478 -14.09 -1.37 -3.42
N ALA A 479 -14.98 -1.95 -4.24
CA ALA A 479 -15.81 -3.06 -3.82
C ALA A 479 -15.68 -4.23 -4.79
N ALA A 480 -16.03 -5.42 -4.30
CA ALA A 480 -15.94 -6.66 -5.04
C ALA A 480 -17.02 -7.65 -4.64
N ALA A 481 -17.35 -8.55 -5.56
CA ALA A 481 -18.08 -9.78 -5.26
C ALA A 481 -17.02 -10.80 -4.89
N LEU A 482 -17.11 -11.27 -3.65
CA LEU A 482 -16.35 -12.40 -3.16
C LEU A 482 -16.96 -13.68 -3.67
N HIS A 483 -16.10 -14.57 -4.14
CA HIS A 483 -16.48 -15.91 -4.55
C HIS A 483 -15.45 -16.93 -4.04
N PRO A 484 -15.86 -18.08 -3.47
CA PRO A 484 -14.91 -19.10 -2.99
C PRO A 484 -13.93 -19.63 -4.05
N SER A 485 -14.23 -19.42 -5.35
CA SER A 485 -13.33 -19.71 -6.48
C SER A 485 -13.03 -18.46 -7.34
N GLY A 486 -13.18 -17.28 -6.75
CA GLY A 486 -13.09 -15.97 -7.40
C GLY A 486 -11.71 -15.63 -7.93
N TRP A 487 -11.69 -14.69 -8.88
CA TRP A 487 -10.45 -14.23 -9.52
C TRP A 487 -9.53 -13.44 -8.56
N LEU A 488 -10.06 -12.89 -7.46
CA LEU A 488 -9.30 -12.18 -6.42
C LEU A 488 -8.36 -13.13 -5.66
N SER A 489 -8.90 -14.20 -5.05
CA SER A 489 -8.09 -15.26 -4.43
C SER A 489 -7.05 -15.81 -5.39
N LYS A 490 -7.47 -16.10 -6.61
CA LYS A 490 -6.61 -16.61 -7.68
C LYS A 490 -5.41 -15.68 -7.94
N SER A 491 -5.65 -14.38 -8.09
CA SER A 491 -4.59 -13.38 -8.31
C SER A 491 -3.50 -13.43 -7.24
N TYR A 492 -3.89 -13.51 -5.96
CA TYR A 492 -2.95 -13.65 -4.85
C TYR A 492 -2.25 -15.01 -4.84
N ILE A 493 -3.01 -16.11 -4.92
CA ILE A 493 -2.47 -17.47 -4.79
C ILE A 493 -1.49 -17.82 -5.91
N TYR A 494 -1.65 -17.29 -7.13
CA TYR A 494 -0.64 -17.49 -8.18
C TYR A 494 0.48 -16.45 -8.14
N GLY A 495 0.40 -15.44 -7.26
CA GLY A 495 1.40 -14.40 -7.13
C GLY A 495 1.42 -13.39 -8.29
N LEU A 496 0.37 -13.36 -9.13
CA LEU A 496 0.26 -12.41 -10.24
C LEU A 496 -0.31 -11.08 -9.72
N VAL A 497 0.52 -10.36 -9.00
CA VAL A 497 0.21 -9.04 -8.41
C VAL A 497 1.15 -8.01 -9.02
N LEU A 498 0.59 -6.84 -9.38
CA LEU A 498 1.37 -5.67 -9.79
C LEU A 498 1.56 -4.71 -8.61
N PRO A 499 2.71 -4.01 -8.52
CA PRO A 499 2.98 -3.05 -7.46
C PRO A 499 1.87 -2.00 -7.27
N GLY A 500 1.56 -1.68 -6.01
CA GLY A 500 0.52 -0.72 -5.62
C GLY A 500 -0.44 -1.25 -4.55
N ASP A 501 -1.57 -0.56 -4.38
CA ASP A 501 -2.57 -0.84 -3.33
C ASP A 501 -3.31 -2.18 -3.52
N GLY A 502 -3.17 -2.88 -4.65
CA GLY A 502 -3.93 -4.11 -4.94
C GLY A 502 -3.70 -5.26 -3.95
N MET A 503 -2.49 -5.39 -3.39
CA MET A 503 -2.13 -6.52 -2.51
C MET A 503 -3.00 -6.60 -1.25
N CYS A 504 -3.33 -5.49 -0.60
CA CYS A 504 -4.15 -5.49 0.61
C CYS A 504 -5.59 -5.95 0.33
N HIS A 505 -6.11 -5.61 -0.84
CA HIS A 505 -7.43 -6.02 -1.31
C HIS A 505 -7.44 -7.51 -1.61
N PHE A 506 -6.43 -8.03 -2.31
CA PHE A 506 -6.33 -9.45 -2.57
C PHE A 506 -6.16 -10.27 -1.30
N LEU A 507 -5.34 -9.84 -0.34
CA LEU A 507 -5.16 -10.54 0.94
C LEU A 507 -6.47 -10.67 1.72
N MET A 508 -7.20 -9.56 1.89
CA MET A 508 -8.47 -9.58 2.63
C MET A 508 -9.55 -10.36 1.86
N ALA A 509 -9.69 -10.15 0.55
CA ALA A 509 -10.63 -10.91 -0.26
C ALA A 509 -10.32 -12.42 -0.20
N THR A 510 -9.05 -12.80 -0.31
CA THR A 510 -8.62 -14.19 -0.18
C THR A 510 -8.98 -14.73 1.20
N LEU A 511 -8.67 -14.00 2.28
CA LEU A 511 -8.99 -14.43 3.63
C LEU A 511 -10.50 -14.68 3.82
N LEU A 512 -11.33 -13.75 3.35
CA LEU A 512 -12.80 -13.84 3.43
C LEU A 512 -13.35 -14.98 2.57
N GLU A 513 -12.95 -15.06 1.30
CA GLU A 513 -13.31 -16.16 0.40
C GLU A 513 -12.89 -17.52 0.95
N ASN A 514 -11.88 -17.52 1.84
CA ASN A 514 -11.37 -18.71 2.51
C ASN A 514 -12.01 -19.05 3.85
N ASP A 515 -12.92 -18.22 4.33
CA ASP A 515 -13.65 -18.40 5.58
C ASP A 515 -15.15 -18.52 5.28
N SER A 516 -15.63 -19.76 5.13
CA SER A 516 -17.04 -20.03 4.79
C SER A 516 -18.00 -19.44 5.81
N LYS A 517 -17.61 -19.35 7.09
CA LYS A 517 -18.43 -18.73 8.13
C LYS A 517 -18.47 -17.23 7.96
N ALA A 518 -17.34 -16.59 7.62
CA ALA A 518 -17.32 -15.16 7.32
C ALA A 518 -18.18 -14.84 6.09
N MET A 519 -18.09 -15.63 5.02
CA MET A 519 -18.92 -15.47 3.82
C MET A 519 -20.42 -15.60 4.10
N GLU A 520 -20.82 -16.57 4.93
CA GLU A 520 -22.22 -16.75 5.33
C GLU A 520 -22.75 -15.54 6.12
N ARG A 521 -21.91 -14.94 6.98
CA ARG A 521 -22.30 -13.83 7.86
C ARG A 521 -22.23 -12.46 7.20
N LEU A 522 -21.21 -12.21 6.39
CA LEU A 522 -20.95 -10.91 5.76
C LEU A 522 -21.61 -10.79 4.38
N GLY A 523 -21.94 -11.92 3.75
CA GLY A 523 -22.44 -11.99 2.39
C GLY A 523 -21.31 -12.01 1.34
N SER A 524 -21.70 -12.17 0.08
CA SER A 524 -20.78 -12.21 -1.07
C SER A 524 -20.33 -10.83 -1.52
N PHE A 525 -20.94 -9.74 -1.05
CA PHE A 525 -20.48 -8.39 -1.36
C PHE A 525 -19.37 -7.97 -0.39
N ALA A 526 -18.29 -7.35 -0.85
CA ALA A 526 -17.23 -6.79 -0.01
C ALA A 526 -16.87 -5.34 -0.35
N ASN A 527 -16.83 -4.46 0.66
CA ASN A 527 -16.30 -3.10 0.55
C ASN A 527 -14.84 -3.06 1.05
N LEU A 528 -13.89 -3.32 0.16
CA LEU A 528 -12.47 -3.49 0.50
C LEU A 528 -11.74 -2.18 0.87
N CYS A 529 -12.42 -1.04 0.79
CA CYS A 529 -11.93 0.25 1.31
C CYS A 529 -12.67 0.72 2.58
N GLY A 530 -13.71 0.00 3.02
CA GLY A 530 -14.53 0.32 4.18
C GLY A 530 -14.14 -0.48 5.43
N GLY A 531 -15.15 -0.87 6.21
CA GLY A 531 -14.98 -1.79 7.32
C GLY A 531 -16.14 -2.74 7.49
N PHE A 532 -15.98 -3.70 8.39
CA PHE A 532 -17.02 -4.69 8.71
C PHE A 532 -16.86 -5.18 10.15
N VAL A 533 -17.95 -5.71 10.70
CA VAL A 533 -17.97 -6.39 12.00
C VAL A 533 -18.14 -7.88 11.77
N TYR A 534 -17.28 -8.68 12.40
CA TYR A 534 -17.31 -10.13 12.30
C TYR A 534 -16.79 -10.78 13.58
N SER A 535 -17.54 -11.75 14.13
CA SER A 535 -17.11 -12.58 15.25
C SER A 535 -16.60 -11.77 16.48
N GLY A 536 -17.32 -10.71 16.83
CA GLY A 536 -16.99 -9.89 18.00
C GLY A 536 -15.76 -8.97 17.85
N LYS A 537 -15.27 -8.78 16.62
CA LYS A 537 -14.24 -7.80 16.26
C LYS A 537 -14.71 -6.91 15.12
N SER A 538 -14.13 -5.72 15.01
CA SER A 538 -14.27 -4.87 13.83
C SER A 538 -12.98 -4.84 13.01
N PHE A 539 -13.14 -4.79 11.69
CA PHE A 539 -12.06 -4.78 10.71
C PHE A 539 -12.23 -3.58 9.80
N TRP A 540 -11.15 -2.84 9.57
CA TRP A 540 -11.20 -1.58 8.83
C TRP A 540 -9.99 -1.47 7.91
N SER A 541 -10.24 -1.09 6.65
CA SER A 541 -9.16 -0.65 5.78
C SER A 541 -8.53 0.63 6.35
N THR A 542 -7.22 0.80 6.21
CA THR A 542 -6.52 2.05 6.52
C THR A 542 -6.90 3.18 5.55
N SER A 543 -7.66 2.89 4.49
CA SER A 543 -8.33 3.90 3.66
C SER A 543 -9.55 4.52 4.34
N CYS A 544 -10.12 3.89 5.37
CA CYS A 544 -11.19 4.44 6.18
C CYS A 544 -10.64 5.21 7.39
N ILE A 545 -11.16 6.42 7.65
CA ILE A 545 -10.76 7.23 8.80
C ILE A 545 -11.00 6.52 10.14
N VAL A 546 -12.10 5.77 10.28
CA VAL A 546 -12.38 4.98 11.49
C VAL A 546 -11.22 4.04 11.77
N GLY A 547 -10.77 3.29 10.77
CA GLY A 547 -9.61 2.40 10.87
C GLY A 547 -8.36 3.14 11.34
N ARG A 548 -8.02 4.28 10.73
CA ARG A 548 -6.84 5.08 11.11
C ARG A 548 -6.89 5.65 12.52
N VAL A 549 -8.09 6.00 13.01
CA VAL A 549 -8.30 6.55 14.36
C VAL A 549 -8.24 5.43 15.41
N ILE A 550 -9.01 4.36 15.23
CA ILE A 550 -9.10 3.29 16.24
C ILE A 550 -7.87 2.39 16.26
N ALA A 551 -7.04 2.39 15.20
CA ALA A 551 -5.78 1.64 15.17
C ALA A 551 -4.83 2.01 16.32
N ALA A 552 -4.96 3.23 16.86
CA ALA A 552 -4.24 3.68 18.05
C ALA A 552 -4.78 3.10 19.37
N GLY A 553 -5.81 2.27 19.33
CA GLY A 553 -6.42 1.63 20.50
C GLY A 553 -5.57 0.50 21.07
N GLN A 554 -5.80 0.22 22.35
CA GLN A 554 -5.30 -1.01 22.96
C GLN A 554 -6.02 -2.22 22.37
N GLY A 555 -5.30 -3.32 22.18
CA GLY A 555 -5.85 -4.54 21.56
C GLY A 555 -5.98 -4.49 20.03
N SER A 556 -5.86 -3.32 19.40
CA SER A 556 -5.89 -3.22 17.94
C SER A 556 -4.63 -3.78 17.29
N ALA A 557 -4.76 -4.35 16.10
CA ALA A 557 -3.64 -4.81 15.28
C ALA A 557 -3.75 -4.25 13.87
N GLU A 558 -2.61 -4.08 13.20
CA GLU A 558 -2.57 -3.61 11.81
C GLU A 558 -1.60 -4.47 10.98
N CYS A 559 -2.02 -4.82 9.79
CA CYS A 559 -1.20 -5.53 8.82
C CYS A 559 -1.67 -5.22 7.40
N MET A 560 -0.75 -4.87 6.51
CA MET A 560 -1.00 -4.76 5.07
C MET A 560 -2.26 -3.92 4.74
N GLY A 561 -2.37 -2.73 5.33
CA GLY A 561 -3.48 -1.80 5.06
C GLY A 561 -4.83 -2.17 5.70
N TRP A 562 -4.86 -3.14 6.62
CA TRP A 562 -6.04 -3.52 7.40
C TRP A 562 -5.78 -3.41 8.89
N VAL A 563 -6.79 -2.98 9.63
CA VAL A 563 -6.81 -2.83 11.08
C VAL A 563 -7.88 -3.74 11.65
N SER A 564 -7.53 -4.52 12.68
CA SER A 564 -8.51 -5.20 13.52
C SER A 564 -8.59 -4.53 14.89
N SER A 565 -9.78 -4.53 15.49
CA SER A 565 -10.00 -3.90 16.78
C SER A 565 -11.10 -4.62 17.58
N ASP A 566 -10.98 -4.57 18.90
CA ASP A 566 -12.03 -5.00 19.84
C ASP A 566 -13.13 -3.93 20.00
N ILE A 567 -12.94 -2.75 19.42
CA ILE A 567 -13.92 -1.66 19.43
C ILE A 567 -15.00 -1.96 18.39
N LEU A 568 -16.23 -2.14 18.85
CA LEU A 568 -17.39 -2.43 18.00
C LEU A 568 -18.28 -1.18 17.83
N PRO A 569 -18.80 -0.92 16.62
CA PRO A 569 -19.85 0.08 16.44
C PRO A 569 -21.15 -0.36 17.15
N LEU A 570 -21.73 0.53 17.94
CA LEU A 570 -22.98 0.28 18.66
C LEU A 570 -24.13 0.01 17.69
N GLY A 571 -24.92 -1.03 17.99
CA GLY A 571 -26.11 -1.39 17.24
C GLY A 571 -25.84 -2.10 15.91
N ILE A 572 -24.60 -2.49 15.63
CA ILE A 572 -24.25 -3.33 14.48
C ILE A 572 -23.66 -4.64 15.00
N ASP A 573 -24.34 -5.75 14.68
CA ASP A 573 -23.91 -7.08 15.12
C ASP A 573 -22.82 -7.67 14.19
N GLU A 574 -23.17 -7.98 12.94
CA GLU A 574 -22.22 -8.46 11.91
C GLU A 574 -22.59 -7.87 10.54
N GLY A 575 -21.61 -7.60 9.70
CA GLY A 575 -21.83 -7.10 8.34
C GLY A 575 -20.90 -5.95 7.93
N TRP A 576 -20.99 -5.59 6.64
CA TRP A 576 -20.23 -4.49 6.05
C TRP A 576 -20.80 -3.13 6.43
N VAL A 577 -19.90 -2.17 6.60
CA VAL A 577 -20.19 -0.80 6.99
C VAL A 577 -19.43 0.16 6.08
N ASN A 578 -20.11 1.20 5.62
CA ASN A 578 -19.48 2.31 4.94
C ASN A 578 -19.61 3.60 5.76
N ILE A 579 -18.58 4.44 5.74
CA ILE A 579 -18.52 5.67 6.53
C ILE A 579 -18.64 6.88 5.61
N GLU A 580 -19.46 7.83 6.01
CA GLU A 580 -19.59 9.13 5.36
C GLU A 580 -18.52 10.09 5.89
N VAL A 581 -17.72 10.63 4.98
CA VAL A 581 -16.63 11.57 5.28
C VAL A 581 -16.51 12.64 4.19
N GLU A 582 -16.06 13.82 4.58
CA GLU A 582 -15.68 14.92 3.71
C GLU A 582 -14.18 14.88 3.42
N GLU A 583 -13.78 15.31 2.22
CA GLU A 583 -12.38 15.58 1.92
C GLU A 583 -11.94 16.92 2.48
N VAL A 584 -10.69 17.02 2.91
CA VAL A 584 -10.11 18.30 3.35
C VAL A 584 -9.91 19.21 2.12
N ALA A 585 -10.54 20.38 2.15
CA ALA A 585 -10.52 21.33 1.02
C ALA A 585 -9.10 21.76 0.61
N GLU A 586 -8.19 21.92 1.58
CA GLU A 586 -6.79 22.26 1.34
C GLU A 586 -6.05 21.13 0.59
N ASP A 587 -6.25 19.87 0.98
CA ASP A 587 -5.62 18.72 0.32
C ASP A 587 -6.09 18.59 -1.13
N LYS A 588 -7.40 18.74 -1.35
CA LYS A 588 -8.02 18.73 -2.68
C LYS A 588 -7.49 19.85 -3.58
N ALA A 589 -7.23 21.03 -3.03
CA ALA A 589 -6.67 22.16 -3.77
C ALA A 589 -5.22 21.92 -4.25
N HIS A 590 -4.50 21.02 -3.58
CA HIS A 590 -3.09 20.70 -3.82
C HIS A 590 -2.87 19.35 -4.53
N LEU A 591 -3.86 18.79 -5.23
CA LEU A 591 -3.66 17.56 -6.01
C LEU A 591 -2.90 17.80 -7.33
N GLY A 592 -2.27 16.74 -7.83
CA GLY A 592 -1.57 16.69 -9.13
C GLY A 592 -0.41 17.67 -9.20
N LYS A 593 -0.42 18.57 -10.19
CA LYS A 593 0.69 19.53 -10.43
C LYS A 593 0.84 20.59 -9.33
N LYS A 594 -0.16 20.75 -8.45
CA LYS A 594 -0.13 21.68 -7.31
C LYS A 594 0.39 21.04 -6.03
N ALA A 595 0.71 19.75 -6.05
CA ALA A 595 1.16 19.02 -4.89
C ALA A 595 2.47 19.56 -4.29
N ARG A 596 2.56 19.49 -2.96
CA ARG A 596 3.73 19.88 -2.17
C ARG A 596 5.02 19.29 -2.72
N LEU A 597 4.97 18.05 -3.19
CA LEU A 597 6.12 17.30 -3.72
C LEU A 597 6.81 17.99 -4.91
N TRP A 598 6.09 18.76 -5.72
CA TRP A 598 6.69 19.51 -6.83
C TRP A 598 7.55 20.69 -6.36
N ALA A 599 7.30 21.20 -5.16
CA ALA A 599 8.04 22.31 -4.58
C ALA A 599 9.34 21.86 -3.89
N LYS A 600 10.22 21.16 -4.61
CA LYS A 600 11.42 20.49 -4.08
C LYS A 600 12.25 21.34 -3.11
N LYS A 601 12.64 22.54 -3.56
CA LYS A 601 13.44 23.47 -2.77
C LYS A 601 12.70 23.96 -1.52
N ARG A 602 11.37 24.03 -1.55
CA ARG A 602 10.56 24.40 -0.37
C ARG A 602 10.53 23.27 0.65
N VAL A 603 10.41 22.01 0.23
CA VAL A 603 10.49 20.84 1.12
C VAL A 603 11.82 20.86 1.89
N GLU A 604 12.94 21.04 1.19
CA GLU A 604 14.28 21.11 1.79
C GLU A 604 14.45 22.34 2.69
N ARG A 605 14.11 23.54 2.19
CA ARG A 605 14.27 24.79 2.94
C ARG A 605 13.41 24.83 4.20
N GLU A 606 12.15 24.41 4.12
CA GLU A 606 11.21 24.46 5.25
C GLU A 606 11.47 23.35 6.28
N SER A 607 12.41 22.42 6.03
CA SER A 607 12.86 21.38 6.97
C SER A 607 14.36 21.43 7.29
N SER A 608 15.04 22.47 6.83
CA SER A 608 16.47 22.73 7.07
C SER A 608 16.84 22.73 8.55
N ILE A 609 17.92 22.05 8.89
CA ILE A 609 18.50 22.09 10.24
C ILE A 609 18.95 23.51 10.65
N LEU A 610 19.29 24.37 9.68
CA LEU A 610 19.73 25.75 9.89
C LEU A 610 18.58 26.76 9.79
N GLY A 611 17.35 26.30 9.51
CA GLY A 611 16.21 27.18 9.25
C GLY A 611 16.47 28.11 8.05
N ASP A 612 16.36 29.42 8.27
CA ASP A 612 16.57 30.48 7.28
C ASP A 612 17.98 31.12 7.34
N ALA A 613 18.86 30.62 8.21
CA ALA A 613 20.21 31.17 8.34
C ALA A 613 21.08 30.82 7.13
N ASP A 614 21.94 31.78 6.73
CA ASP A 614 23.06 31.51 5.83
C ASP A 614 24.16 30.76 6.59
N GLU A 615 24.86 29.84 5.93
CA GLU A 615 25.83 28.91 6.53
C GLU A 615 26.91 29.65 7.35
N TYR A 616 27.29 30.85 6.91
CA TYR A 616 28.30 31.70 7.55
C TYR A 616 27.75 32.60 8.68
N SER A 617 26.45 32.53 8.98
CA SER A 617 25.74 33.44 9.90
C SER A 617 25.01 32.74 11.04
N VAL A 618 25.36 31.47 11.30
CA VAL A 618 24.70 30.62 12.29
C VAL A 618 25.32 30.82 13.67
N PHE A 619 24.57 31.35 14.63
CA PHE A 619 25.03 31.51 16.00
C PHE A 619 24.48 30.42 16.93
N PRO A 620 25.25 30.01 17.95
CA PRO A 620 24.75 29.18 19.05
C PRO A 620 23.40 29.59 19.65
N ALA A 621 23.18 30.89 19.77
CA ALA A 621 21.98 31.46 20.38
C ALA A 621 20.74 31.40 19.48
N ASP A 622 20.91 31.00 18.21
CA ASP A 622 19.79 30.84 17.29
C ASP A 622 19.04 29.53 17.51
N PHE A 623 19.58 28.61 18.32
CA PHE A 623 18.98 27.31 18.57
C PHE A 623 18.40 27.16 19.98
N ILE A 624 17.32 26.39 20.06
CA ILE A 624 16.73 25.90 21.30
C ILE A 624 16.56 24.39 21.28
N ILE A 625 16.44 23.75 22.45
CA ILE A 625 15.96 22.36 22.53
C ILE A 625 14.48 22.42 22.90
N PRO A 626 13.55 22.14 21.97
CA PRO A 626 12.13 22.16 22.26
C PRO A 626 11.79 21.03 23.23
N HIS A 627 10.90 21.32 24.17
CA HIS A 627 10.39 20.35 25.13
C HIS A 627 8.93 20.69 25.48
N GLU A 628 8.18 19.66 25.83
CA GLU A 628 6.72 19.65 25.97
C GLU A 628 6.27 20.32 27.29
N ASN A 629 7.07 20.20 28.36
CA ASN A 629 6.72 20.63 29.72
C ASN A 629 7.00 22.11 30.05
N ASN A 630 6.78 23.03 29.11
CA ASN A 630 7.00 24.47 29.32
C ASN A 630 5.78 25.19 29.96
N TYR A 631 5.09 24.53 30.88
CA TYR A 631 3.89 25.08 31.50
C TYR A 631 4.25 25.86 32.76
N SER A 632 3.68 27.05 32.95
CA SER A 632 3.85 27.85 34.17
C SER A 632 3.33 27.13 35.43
N THR A 633 2.36 26.22 35.25
CA THR A 633 1.81 25.33 36.26
C THR A 633 1.85 23.90 35.74
N PRO A 634 2.16 22.89 36.57
CA PRO A 634 2.13 21.49 36.13
C PRO A 634 0.79 21.15 35.46
N PRO A 635 0.80 20.45 34.31
CA PRO A 635 -0.43 20.05 33.65
C PRO A 635 -1.20 19.06 34.53
N PRO A 636 -2.54 19.08 34.48
CA PRO A 636 -3.36 18.21 35.31
C PRO A 636 -3.26 16.74 34.84
N LEU A 637 -3.47 15.81 35.76
CA LEU A 637 -3.56 14.39 35.42
C LEU A 637 -4.85 14.14 34.67
N ILE A 638 -4.79 13.54 33.49
CA ILE A 638 -5.97 13.24 32.68
C ILE A 638 -6.05 11.74 32.40
N SER A 639 -7.22 11.17 32.65
CA SER A 639 -7.57 9.81 32.25
C SER A 639 -8.69 9.87 31.21
N VAL A 640 -8.53 9.09 30.16
CA VAL A 640 -9.47 9.01 29.05
C VAL A 640 -9.90 7.56 28.91
N THR A 641 -11.20 7.34 28.77
CA THR A 641 -11.79 6.04 28.54
C THR A 641 -12.74 6.13 27.36
N LEU A 642 -12.50 5.31 26.34
CA LEU A 642 -13.40 5.16 25.21
C LEU A 642 -14.71 4.51 25.70
N ARG A 643 -15.86 5.11 25.34
CA ARG A 643 -17.18 4.63 25.71
C ARG A 643 -17.83 3.86 24.57
N SER A 644 -17.89 4.46 23.40
CA SER A 644 -18.57 3.87 22.25
C SER A 644 -18.07 4.44 20.93
N LEU A 645 -18.19 3.61 19.88
CA LEU A 645 -18.20 4.03 18.49
C LEU A 645 -19.67 3.95 18.04
N GLU A 646 -20.24 5.05 17.56
CA GLU A 646 -21.64 5.14 17.15
C GLU A 646 -21.73 5.48 15.66
N LEU A 647 -22.59 4.75 14.96
CA LEU A 647 -22.88 4.99 13.54
C LEU A 647 -24.29 5.52 13.44
N LEU A 648 -24.43 6.78 13.07
CA LEU A 648 -25.71 7.47 13.08
C LEU A 648 -26.50 7.19 11.80
N SER A 649 -27.82 7.01 11.91
CA SER A 649 -28.68 6.90 10.74
C SER A 649 -28.57 8.15 9.86
N PRO A 650 -28.46 8.01 8.52
CA PRO A 650 -28.36 9.16 7.62
C PRO A 650 -29.58 10.07 7.79
N ALA A 651 -29.37 11.39 7.85
CA ALA A 651 -30.43 12.38 8.09
C ALA A 651 -31.60 12.36 7.08
N ASN A 652 -31.46 11.61 5.97
CA ASN A 652 -32.50 11.41 4.96
C ASN A 652 -33.43 10.21 5.24
N SER A 653 -33.30 9.50 6.37
CA SER A 653 -34.29 8.50 6.79
C SER A 653 -35.49 9.16 7.50
N ILE A 654 -36.11 10.17 6.87
CA ILE A 654 -37.47 10.59 7.24
C ILE A 654 -38.43 9.79 6.35
N GLN A 655 -38.77 8.58 6.78
CA GLN A 655 -40.11 8.08 6.54
C GLN A 655 -40.86 8.11 7.86
N SER A 656 -41.98 8.81 7.81
CA SER A 656 -42.86 9.21 8.89
C SER A 656 -43.36 8.06 9.76
N THR A 657 -43.58 8.39 11.03
CA THR A 657 -44.13 7.61 12.14
C THR A 657 -45.58 7.08 11.89
N PRO A 658 -46.30 6.44 12.84
CA PRO A 658 -46.39 4.97 13.02
C PRO A 658 -47.85 4.47 13.16
N PHE A 659 -48.42 3.58 12.32
CA PHE A 659 -49.70 2.89 12.67
C PHE A 659 -49.90 1.52 11.98
N THR A 660 -49.90 0.48 12.83
CA THR A 660 -50.70 -0.76 12.89
C THR A 660 -51.38 -1.37 11.64
N LYS A 661 -51.02 -2.63 11.30
CA LYS A 661 -51.83 -3.89 11.31
C LYS A 661 -51.52 -4.86 10.14
N LEU A 662 -51.01 -6.05 10.53
CA LEU A 662 -51.33 -7.41 10.04
C LEU A 662 -51.53 -7.67 8.52
N THR A 663 -50.53 -8.27 7.83
CA THR A 663 -50.70 -9.44 6.91
C THR A 663 -49.33 -10.04 6.49
N PRO A 664 -49.24 -11.35 6.13
CA PRO A 664 -48.00 -12.15 6.05
C PRO A 664 -47.35 -12.18 4.62
N PRO A 665 -46.21 -12.87 4.39
CA PRO A 665 -45.13 -12.43 3.51
C PRO A 665 -45.35 -12.79 2.03
N ALA A 666 -45.12 -11.85 1.12
CA ALA A 666 -45.04 -12.13 -0.31
C ALA A 666 -44.11 -11.15 -1.04
N SER A 667 -43.30 -11.73 -1.93
CA SER A 667 -42.33 -11.13 -2.86
C SER A 667 -41.09 -10.47 -2.25
N VAL A 668 -40.00 -11.22 -2.27
CA VAL A 668 -38.62 -10.74 -2.18
C VAL A 668 -38.45 -9.70 -3.29
N SER A 669 -38.43 -8.42 -2.93
CA SER A 669 -38.06 -7.38 -3.89
C SER A 669 -36.55 -7.49 -4.10
N ASN A 670 -36.14 -7.84 -5.32
CA ASN A 670 -34.76 -7.76 -5.80
C ASN A 670 -34.31 -6.28 -5.86
N LYS A 671 -34.05 -5.69 -4.69
CA LYS A 671 -33.29 -4.46 -4.54
C LYS A 671 -31.89 -4.86 -4.10
N GLU A 672 -30.88 -4.32 -4.78
CA GLU A 672 -29.47 -4.43 -4.41
C GLU A 672 -29.30 -4.14 -2.91
N PRO A 673 -28.40 -4.84 -2.18
CA PRO A 673 -28.07 -4.47 -0.82
C PRO A 673 -27.44 -3.07 -0.85
N GLU A 674 -28.25 -2.05 -0.61
CA GLU A 674 -27.84 -0.66 -0.59
C GLU A 674 -26.94 -0.45 0.63
N LEU A 675 -25.63 -0.46 0.44
CA LEU A 675 -24.66 -0.20 1.50
C LEU A 675 -24.81 1.26 1.96
N LEU A 676 -25.57 1.43 3.02
CA LEU A 676 -25.79 2.72 3.65
C LEU A 676 -24.44 3.24 4.19
N SER A 677 -24.20 4.53 3.94
CA SER A 677 -23.05 5.24 4.47
C SER A 677 -23.48 5.94 5.74
N PHE A 678 -22.73 5.74 6.82
CA PHE A 678 -23.08 6.26 8.15
C PHE A 678 -22.05 7.31 8.59
N PRO A 679 -22.49 8.47 9.11
CA PRO A 679 -21.64 9.32 9.91
C PRO A 679 -21.18 8.55 11.17
N ALA A 680 -19.89 8.65 11.48
CA ALA A 680 -19.29 7.99 12.64
C ALA A 680 -18.98 8.98 13.75
N ASN A 681 -19.39 8.66 14.98
CA ASN A 681 -19.06 9.40 16.19
C ASN A 681 -18.31 8.51 17.17
N VAL A 682 -17.33 9.07 17.86
CA VAL A 682 -16.58 8.39 18.91
C VAL A 682 -16.77 9.13 20.23
N ASN A 683 -17.22 8.41 21.25
CA ASN A 683 -17.58 8.96 22.54
C ASN A 683 -16.58 8.54 23.62
N PHE A 684 -16.20 9.47 24.48
CA PHE A 684 -15.21 9.29 25.53
C PHE A 684 -15.74 9.82 26.87
N ALA A 685 -15.30 9.20 27.96
CA ALA A 685 -15.35 9.80 29.28
C ALA A 685 -13.94 10.25 29.67
N VAL A 686 -13.84 11.51 30.11
CA VAL A 686 -12.57 12.15 30.44
C VAL A 686 -12.63 12.65 31.88
N SER A 687 -11.71 12.19 32.72
CA SER A 687 -11.54 12.69 34.10
C SER A 687 -10.21 13.44 34.20
N ILE A 688 -10.26 14.63 34.80
CA ILE A 688 -9.10 15.50 35.02
C ILE A 688 -8.90 15.61 36.53
N ASP A 689 -7.68 15.45 37.02
CA ASP A 689 -7.29 15.48 38.45
C ASP A 689 -8.16 14.62 39.38
N GLY A 690 -8.75 13.53 38.86
CA GLY A 690 -9.65 12.65 39.60
C GLY A 690 -11.05 13.23 39.85
N PHE A 691 -11.41 14.37 39.23
CA PHE A 691 -12.77 14.90 39.24
C PHE A 691 -13.74 14.05 38.40
N THR A 692 -15.04 14.30 38.55
CA THR A 692 -16.11 13.59 37.84
C THR A 692 -15.88 13.58 36.33
N ALA A 693 -15.98 12.42 35.71
CA ALA A 693 -15.72 12.27 34.29
C ALA A 693 -16.77 13.03 33.44
N GLU A 694 -16.29 13.86 32.52
CA GLU A 694 -17.10 14.56 31.52
C GLU A 694 -17.16 13.74 30.23
N ASN A 695 -18.29 13.79 29.52
CA ASN A 695 -18.46 13.09 28.26
C ASN A 695 -18.09 13.99 27.08
N PHE A 696 -17.23 13.49 26.20
CA PHE A 696 -16.84 14.15 24.95
C PHE A 696 -17.24 13.27 23.77
N SER A 697 -17.81 13.88 22.74
CA SER A 697 -18.22 13.22 21.49
C SER A 697 -17.54 13.90 20.32
N PHE A 698 -16.88 13.11 19.46
CA PHE A 698 -16.19 13.59 18.27
C PHE A 698 -16.75 12.92 17.02
N SER A 699 -17.22 13.71 16.07
CA SER A 699 -17.64 13.21 14.76
C SER A 699 -16.42 13.06 13.85
N LEU A 700 -16.26 11.90 13.22
CA LEU A 700 -15.16 11.61 12.29
C LEU A 700 -15.49 12.17 10.89
N SER A 701 -15.68 13.48 10.80
CA SER A 701 -16.25 14.14 9.63
C SER A 701 -15.31 14.25 8.44
N TYR A 702 -13.99 14.28 8.64
CA TYR A 702 -13.00 14.46 7.57
C TYR A 702 -12.09 13.26 7.35
N ASP A 703 -11.81 12.96 6.09
CA ASP A 703 -10.84 11.97 5.66
C ASP A 703 -9.39 12.52 5.77
N ILE A 704 -8.83 12.51 6.98
CA ILE A 704 -7.47 13.01 7.25
C ILE A 704 -6.41 11.91 7.28
N ASN A 705 -5.15 12.28 7.13
CA ASN A 705 -4.00 11.39 7.20
C ASN A 705 -3.16 11.63 8.46
N PHE A 706 -2.61 10.54 8.99
CA PHE A 706 -1.63 10.57 10.08
C PHE A 706 -0.28 10.07 9.59
N VAL A 707 0.80 10.73 9.99
CA VAL A 707 2.18 10.36 9.63
C VAL A 707 2.97 9.99 10.87
N THR A 708 3.66 8.87 10.84
CA THR A 708 4.69 8.56 11.85
C THR A 708 5.84 9.54 11.70
N ALA A 709 6.19 10.28 12.76
CA ALA A 709 7.39 11.12 12.75
C ALA A 709 8.64 10.27 12.48
N HIS A 710 9.48 10.74 11.57
CA HIS A 710 10.70 10.05 11.20
C HIS A 710 11.64 9.91 12.41
N PRO A 711 12.16 8.70 12.69
CA PRO A 711 13.05 8.50 13.83
C PRO A 711 14.33 9.34 13.72
N CYS A 712 14.92 9.66 14.86
CA CYS A 712 16.21 10.35 14.91
C CYS A 712 17.05 9.83 16.08
N SER A 713 18.38 9.94 15.97
CA SER A 713 19.32 9.52 17.01
C SER A 713 20.17 10.71 17.47
N PRO A 714 19.77 11.44 18.53
CA PRO A 714 20.55 12.56 19.04
C PRO A 714 21.91 12.11 19.59
N SER A 715 22.99 12.73 19.11
CA SER A 715 24.34 12.38 19.59
C SER A 715 24.53 12.69 21.08
N HIS A 716 25.04 11.71 21.84
CA HIS A 716 25.44 11.88 23.24
C HIS A 716 26.56 12.94 23.43
N ARG A 717 27.20 13.37 22.34
CA ARG A 717 28.27 14.37 22.34
C ARG A 717 27.75 15.80 22.28
N VAL A 718 26.45 16.02 22.04
CA VAL A 718 25.80 17.33 22.08
C VAL A 718 25.77 17.82 23.54
N ARG A 719 26.92 18.32 24.00
CA ARG A 719 26.98 19.14 25.21
C ARG A 719 26.50 20.51 24.78
N PHE A 720 25.35 20.93 25.33
CA PHE A 720 24.74 22.25 25.23
C PHE A 720 25.71 23.33 24.74
N VAL A 721 25.30 24.11 23.74
CA VAL A 721 26.05 25.32 23.43
C VAL A 721 25.81 26.32 24.57
N LYS A 722 26.70 26.29 25.56
CA LYS A 722 26.68 27.14 26.74
C LYS A 722 27.00 28.57 26.30
N SER A 723 26.01 29.27 25.79
CA SER A 723 26.09 30.70 25.57
C SER A 723 25.19 31.44 26.57
N PRO A 724 25.70 32.47 27.29
CA PRO A 724 24.88 33.34 28.15
C PRO A 724 23.70 34.01 27.43
N SER A 725 23.74 34.02 26.10
CA SER A 725 22.71 34.60 25.21
C SER A 725 21.86 33.53 24.52
N SER A 726 22.08 32.24 24.81
CA SER A 726 21.19 31.19 24.32
C SER A 726 19.83 31.30 25.01
N PRO A 727 18.72 31.34 24.26
CA PRO A 727 17.38 31.36 24.83
C PRO A 727 17.06 30.12 25.69
N THR A 728 17.77 29.00 25.50
CA THR A 728 17.67 27.82 26.37
C THR A 728 18.27 28.06 27.75
N ILE A 729 19.27 28.95 27.89
CA ILE A 729 19.83 29.34 29.19
C ILE A 729 18.93 30.34 29.94
N GLN A 730 18.13 31.14 29.23
CA GLN A 730 17.14 32.04 29.85
C GLN A 730 15.91 31.30 30.39
N GLN A 731 15.67 30.06 29.93
CA GLN A 731 14.62 29.17 30.46
C GLN A 731 15.11 28.31 31.64
N ILE A 732 16.40 28.37 31.97
CA ILE A 732 16.96 27.74 33.17
C ILE A 732 17.01 28.83 34.23
N ASP A 733 16.31 28.64 35.35
CA ASP A 733 16.45 29.55 36.48
C ASP A 733 17.89 29.46 37.04
N VAL A 734 18.65 30.54 36.83
CA VAL A 734 20.04 30.68 37.29
C VAL A 734 20.12 31.43 38.62
N SER A 735 18.98 31.82 39.22
CA SER A 735 18.93 32.70 40.39
C SER A 735 19.39 32.03 41.69
N GLY A 736 19.53 30.71 41.74
CA GLY A 736 20.13 30.00 42.88
C GLY A 736 19.43 30.27 44.22
N SER A 737 18.12 30.54 44.20
CA SER A 737 17.35 30.92 45.39
C SER A 737 16.87 29.73 46.25
N ASP A 738 17.00 28.48 45.78
CA ASP A 738 16.64 27.32 46.60
C ASP A 738 17.81 26.90 47.49
N THR A 739 17.65 27.12 48.79
CA THR A 739 18.63 26.94 49.88
C THR A 739 19.05 25.50 50.16
N PHE A 740 18.98 24.59 49.19
CA PHE A 740 19.46 23.21 49.33
C PHE A 740 20.13 22.70 48.05
N GLY A 741 21.33 23.21 47.72
CA GLY A 741 22.41 22.47 47.04
C GLY A 741 22.12 21.77 45.70
N GLN A 742 20.96 21.96 45.06
CA GLN A 742 20.66 21.44 43.74
C GLN A 742 21.12 22.48 42.72
N GLY A 743 22.37 22.37 42.27
CA GLY A 743 22.82 23.14 41.11
C GLY A 743 21.84 22.93 39.95
N SER A 744 21.38 24.03 39.36
CA SER A 744 20.44 24.06 38.23
C SER A 744 20.94 23.16 37.10
N ARG A 745 20.35 21.96 36.99
CA ARG A 745 20.64 20.98 35.96
C ARG A 745 19.46 20.97 35.00
N PRO A 746 19.64 21.23 33.70
CA PRO A 746 18.55 21.08 32.75
C PRO A 746 18.11 19.61 32.78
N ALA A 747 16.88 19.38 33.21
CA ALA A 747 16.30 18.05 33.42
C ALA A 747 16.05 17.28 32.11
N HIS A 748 16.23 17.90 30.94
CA HIS A 748 15.91 17.33 29.64
C HIS A 748 17.15 17.35 28.73
N ARG A 749 17.85 16.21 28.69
CA ARG A 749 19.17 16.04 28.05
C ARG A 749 19.13 15.46 26.63
N THR A 750 17.96 15.31 26.01
CA THR A 750 17.82 14.44 24.83
C THR A 750 17.03 15.12 23.70
N GLY A 751 17.70 15.45 22.61
CA GLY A 751 17.08 15.96 21.38
C GLY A 751 18.05 16.77 20.53
N HIS A 752 17.75 16.90 19.23
CA HIS A 752 18.48 17.82 18.35
C HIS A 752 18.06 19.27 18.61
N PRO A 753 18.96 20.25 18.40
CA PRO A 753 18.60 21.66 18.45
C PRO A 753 17.59 22.05 17.36
N LEU A 754 16.79 23.07 17.60
CA LEU A 754 15.81 23.66 16.68
C LEU A 754 16.13 25.14 16.48
N HIS A 755 16.27 25.56 15.22
CA HIS A 755 16.55 26.96 14.87
C HIS A 755 15.35 27.87 15.17
N LYS A 756 15.59 29.12 15.58
CA LYS A 756 14.58 30.16 15.89
C LYS A 756 13.63 30.49 14.74
N TYR A 757 13.97 30.10 13.51
CA TYR A 757 13.09 30.17 12.34
C TYR A 757 11.78 29.41 12.56
N TYR A 758 11.86 28.28 13.27
CA TYR A 758 10.74 27.39 13.51
C TYR A 758 9.87 27.90 14.65
N ASN A 759 8.63 28.24 14.30
CA ASN A 759 7.61 28.66 15.26
C ASN A 759 6.74 27.47 15.66
N TYR A 760 6.52 27.26 16.96
CA TYR A 760 5.56 26.27 17.44
C TYR A 760 4.82 26.77 18.70
N THR A 761 3.61 26.25 18.91
CA THR A 761 2.83 26.39 20.14
C THR A 761 2.61 25.00 20.73
N VAL A 762 2.86 24.85 22.04
CA VAL A 762 2.51 23.62 22.77
C VAL A 762 1.19 23.85 23.50
N ILE A 763 0.24 22.92 23.35
CA ILE A 763 -1.01 22.90 24.11
C ILE A 763 -1.16 21.53 24.77
N HIS A 764 -1.40 21.50 26.07
CA HIS A 764 -1.71 20.26 26.76
C HIS A 764 -3.11 19.79 26.36
N ILE A 765 -3.31 18.47 26.23
CA ILE A 765 -4.60 17.92 25.81
C ILE A 765 -5.79 18.39 26.67
N SER A 766 -5.59 18.58 27.98
CA SER A 766 -6.66 19.09 28.86
C SER A 766 -7.11 20.52 28.51
N GLU A 767 -6.20 21.37 28.01
CA GLU A 767 -6.54 22.72 27.56
C GLU A 767 -7.20 22.68 26.18
N LEU A 768 -6.69 21.83 25.29
CA LEU A 768 -7.26 21.65 23.96
C LEU A 768 -8.72 21.18 24.02
N LEU A 769 -9.05 20.28 24.95
CA LEU A 769 -10.43 19.83 25.18
C LEU A 769 -11.37 20.98 25.58
N LYS A 770 -10.91 21.91 26.44
CA LYS A 770 -11.68 23.11 26.81
C LYS A 770 -11.87 24.05 25.62
N ARG A 771 -10.90 24.06 24.69
CA ARG A 771 -10.90 24.89 23.48
C ARG A 771 -11.24 24.10 22.22
N GLN A 772 -11.95 22.97 22.35
CA GLN A 772 -12.18 22.05 21.23
C GLN A 772 -12.94 22.68 20.05
N HIS A 773 -13.66 23.78 20.26
CA HIS A 773 -14.36 24.50 19.18
C HIS A 773 -13.49 25.53 18.46
N ALA A 774 -12.33 25.90 19.02
CA ALA A 774 -11.42 26.88 18.42
C ALA A 774 -10.90 26.40 17.04
N PRO A 775 -10.84 27.29 16.03
CA PRO A 775 -10.19 26.99 14.77
C PRO A 775 -8.66 26.93 14.95
N LEU A 776 -7.98 26.21 14.06
CA LEU A 776 -6.52 26.04 14.12
C LEU A 776 -5.78 27.38 14.11
N SER A 777 -6.26 28.37 13.36
CA SER A 777 -5.69 29.72 13.31
C SER A 777 -5.69 30.42 14.67
N GLU A 778 -6.68 30.17 15.52
CA GLU A 778 -6.76 30.73 16.87
C GLU A 778 -5.81 30.01 17.84
N LEU A 779 -5.71 28.68 17.74
CA LEU A 779 -4.77 27.89 18.53
C LEU A 779 -3.30 28.22 18.19
N LEU A 780 -3.03 28.62 16.95
CA LEU A 780 -1.73 29.08 16.48
C LEU A 780 -1.47 30.56 16.77
N ALA A 781 -2.46 31.34 17.20
CA ALA A 781 -2.27 32.77 17.50
C ALA A 781 -1.32 32.97 18.69
N VAL A 782 -0.53 34.05 18.67
CA VAL A 782 0.40 34.38 19.77
C VAL A 782 -0.40 34.80 21.00
N PRO A 783 -0.21 34.20 22.20
CA PRO A 783 -0.69 34.78 23.44
C PRO A 783 -0.02 36.15 23.65
N GLN A 784 -0.80 37.22 23.88
CA GLN A 784 -0.31 38.60 23.99
C GLN A 784 0.75 38.83 25.11
N THR A 785 1.03 37.83 25.93
CA THR A 785 1.93 37.88 27.08
C THR A 785 3.40 37.56 26.77
N HIS A 786 3.71 36.95 25.61
CA HIS A 786 5.10 36.69 25.23
C HIS A 786 5.72 37.88 24.47
N ARG A 787 6.68 38.56 25.10
CA ARG A 787 7.48 39.69 24.55
C ARG A 787 8.42 39.31 23.39
N ARG A 788 8.13 38.26 22.61
CA ARG A 788 8.83 38.03 21.34
C ARG A 788 7.94 38.52 20.22
N SER A 789 8.28 39.68 19.68
CA SER A 789 7.72 40.14 18.41
C SER A 789 7.93 39.03 17.38
N PRO A 790 6.88 38.56 16.66
CA PRO A 790 7.06 37.57 15.62
C PRO A 790 8.08 38.11 14.62
N SER A 791 9.11 37.32 14.29
CA SER A 791 9.94 37.69 13.15
C SER A 791 9.01 37.69 11.93
N ARG A 792 9.02 38.77 11.14
CA ARG A 792 8.25 38.84 9.88
C ARG A 792 8.72 37.80 8.84
N MET A 793 9.71 36.97 9.18
CA MET A 793 10.40 36.01 8.32
C MET A 793 10.34 34.54 8.81
N GLY A 794 9.69 34.25 9.94
CA GLY A 794 9.66 32.88 10.49
C GLY A 794 8.76 31.91 9.73
N SER A 795 8.94 30.60 9.96
CA SER A 795 8.08 29.55 9.38
C SER A 795 6.62 29.71 9.80
N GLU A 796 5.70 29.11 9.02
CA GLU A 796 4.35 28.87 9.51
C GLU A 796 4.41 28.13 10.86
N ARG A 797 3.54 28.55 11.79
CA ARG A 797 3.55 28.02 13.15
C ARG A 797 2.89 26.64 13.19
N VAL A 798 3.52 25.72 13.92
CA VAL A 798 3.01 24.36 14.15
C VAL A 798 2.40 24.24 15.55
N LEU A 799 1.27 23.54 15.67
CA LEU A 799 0.64 23.19 16.93
C LEU A 799 1.16 21.83 17.40
N VAL A 800 1.72 21.78 18.61
CA VAL A 800 2.12 20.56 19.29
C VAL A 800 1.08 20.25 20.35
N ILE A 801 0.31 19.19 20.14
CA ILE A 801 -0.64 18.66 21.13
C ILE A 801 0.13 17.71 22.03
N ASP A 802 0.33 18.11 23.27
CA ASP A 802 1.03 17.33 24.28
C ASP A 802 0.06 16.39 25.00
N CYS A 803 0.24 15.09 24.76
CA CYS A 803 -0.55 14.01 25.35
C CYS A 803 0.22 13.25 26.45
N ILE A 804 1.33 13.79 26.95
CA ILE A 804 2.18 13.12 27.95
C ILE A 804 1.76 13.54 29.36
N THR A 805 1.05 12.67 30.07
CA THR A 805 0.31 13.06 31.28
C THR A 805 0.87 12.45 32.57
N ASN A 806 1.78 11.46 32.47
CA ASN A 806 2.26 10.64 33.59
C ASN A 806 3.73 10.88 34.01
N LEU A 807 4.29 12.07 33.80
CA LEU A 807 5.68 12.34 34.19
C LEU A 807 5.82 12.59 35.70
N SER A 808 5.75 11.51 36.48
CA SER A 808 6.39 11.42 37.80
C SER A 808 7.80 10.82 37.67
N GLU A 809 8.66 11.41 36.83
CA GLU A 809 10.09 11.08 36.89
C GLU A 809 10.81 12.12 37.74
N VAL A 810 10.96 11.81 39.03
CA VAL A 810 12.03 12.39 39.84
C VAL A 810 13.34 12.19 39.07
N PRO A 811 14.17 13.22 38.85
CA PRO A 811 15.39 13.09 38.05
C PRO A 811 16.31 12.00 38.62
N GLN A 812 16.34 10.82 37.99
CA GLN A 812 17.25 9.77 38.43
C GLN A 812 18.68 10.18 38.13
N SER A 813 19.57 9.92 39.10
CA SER A 813 21.00 10.23 39.00
C SER A 813 21.61 9.66 37.70
N PRO A 814 22.49 10.40 36.99
CA PRO A 814 23.16 9.94 35.78
C PRO A 814 24.03 8.69 36.00
N THR A 815 24.31 8.32 37.25
CA THR A 815 24.96 7.06 37.61
C THR A 815 24.01 5.88 37.42
N ILE A 816 22.73 6.02 37.75
CA ILE A 816 21.70 4.99 37.58
C ILE A 816 21.34 4.86 36.09
N GLU A 817 21.23 5.97 35.36
CA GLU A 817 20.99 5.97 33.91
C GLU A 817 22.16 5.34 33.12
N ARG A 818 23.41 5.50 33.57
CA ARG A 818 24.56 4.75 33.03
C ARG A 818 24.56 3.28 33.41
N LEU A 819 24.00 2.91 34.57
CA LEU A 819 23.89 1.52 34.99
C LEU A 819 22.76 0.80 34.23
N THR A 820 21.64 1.47 33.95
CA THR A 820 20.58 0.95 33.07
C THR A 820 21.01 0.92 31.59
N SER A 821 21.76 1.92 31.12
CA SER A 821 22.41 1.91 29.81
C SER A 821 23.44 0.79 29.65
N LYS A 822 24.15 0.39 30.71
CA LYS A 822 25.04 -0.79 30.69
C LYS A 822 24.29 -2.11 30.47
N TYR A 823 23.02 -2.23 30.86
CA TYR A 823 22.20 -3.40 30.51
C TYR A 823 21.85 -3.45 29.01
N ASN A 824 21.78 -2.30 28.32
CA ASN A 824 21.67 -2.25 26.86
C ASN A 824 23.01 -2.59 26.15
N ILE A 825 24.14 -2.35 26.81
CA ILE A 825 25.47 -2.75 26.28
C ILE A 825 25.67 -4.28 26.37
N VAL A 826 25.09 -4.96 27.37
CA VAL A 826 25.20 -6.42 27.47
C VAL A 826 24.35 -7.15 26.42
N GLN A 827 23.24 -6.55 25.96
CA GLN A 827 22.46 -7.10 24.82
C GLN A 827 23.10 -6.86 23.44
N ARG A 828 24.05 -5.92 23.29
CA ARG A 828 24.84 -5.77 22.04
C ARG A 828 25.74 -6.96 21.71
N ARG A 829 25.85 -7.97 22.59
CA ARG A 829 26.50 -9.26 22.27
C ARG A 829 25.60 -10.24 21.52
N GLY A 830 24.31 -9.93 21.33
CA GLY A 830 23.44 -10.58 20.35
C GLY A 830 23.27 -9.67 19.14
N SER A 831 23.65 -10.15 17.95
CA SER A 831 23.64 -9.41 16.69
C SER A 831 22.22 -9.08 16.21
N PHE A 832 21.62 -7.98 16.67
CA PHE A 832 20.43 -7.39 16.06
C PHE A 832 20.73 -5.94 15.61
N PRO A 833 20.45 -5.56 14.34
CA PRO A 833 20.51 -4.17 13.89
C PRO A 833 19.57 -3.26 14.70
N ALA A 834 19.94 -1.99 14.92
CA ALA A 834 19.12 -1.03 15.68
C ALA A 834 17.71 -0.82 15.08
N ALA A 835 17.58 -0.92 13.74
CA ALA A 835 16.30 -0.91 13.05
C ALA A 835 15.40 -2.10 13.48
N GLU A 836 15.97 -3.31 13.58
CA GLU A 836 15.24 -4.48 14.08
C GLU A 836 14.86 -4.33 15.56
N GLN A 837 15.70 -3.67 16.36
CA GLN A 837 15.39 -3.38 17.77
C GLN A 837 14.24 -2.38 17.91
N MET A 838 14.17 -1.33 17.09
CA MET A 838 13.01 -0.42 17.06
C MET A 838 11.73 -1.11 16.59
N HIS A 839 11.80 -1.93 15.53
CA HIS A 839 10.66 -2.74 15.08
C HIS A 839 10.22 -3.74 16.16
N PHE A 840 11.15 -4.28 16.94
CA PHE A 840 10.89 -5.22 18.02
C PHE A 840 10.33 -4.53 19.27
N GLU A 841 10.82 -3.34 19.61
CA GLU A 841 10.26 -2.51 20.68
C GLU A 841 8.81 -2.12 20.37
N SER A 842 8.52 -1.70 19.12
CA SER A 842 7.16 -1.48 18.58
C SER A 842 6.22 -2.69 18.71
N ARG A 843 6.75 -3.92 18.75
CA ARG A 843 5.94 -5.15 18.94
C ARG A 843 5.81 -5.58 20.41
N LYS A 844 6.79 -5.28 21.27
CA LYS A 844 6.84 -5.78 22.66
C LYS A 844 6.03 -4.94 23.64
N ARG A 845 5.87 -3.62 23.41
CA ARG A 845 4.91 -2.82 24.17
C ARG A 845 3.61 -2.81 23.38
N GLN A 846 2.49 -3.13 24.04
CA GLN A 846 1.16 -2.89 23.50
C GLN A 846 0.98 -1.37 23.38
N PHE A 847 1.51 -0.78 22.31
CA PHE A 847 1.33 0.62 22.01
C PHE A 847 -0.12 0.85 21.58
N GLY A 848 -0.72 1.86 22.18
CA GLY A 848 -2.09 2.30 21.95
C GLY A 848 -2.73 2.83 23.25
N SER A 849 -3.56 3.85 23.14
CA SER A 849 -4.30 4.41 24.27
C SER A 849 -5.57 5.11 23.80
N ASP A 850 -6.60 5.09 24.63
CA ASP A 850 -7.84 5.83 24.37
C ASP A 850 -7.60 7.33 24.23
N MET A 851 -6.57 7.85 24.90
CA MET A 851 -6.08 9.22 24.72
C MET A 851 -5.65 9.49 23.27
N GLU A 852 -4.87 8.59 22.68
CA GLU A 852 -4.40 8.74 21.31
C GLU A 852 -5.58 8.63 20.32
N ILE A 853 -6.52 7.71 20.56
CA ILE A 853 -7.77 7.64 19.78
C ILE A 853 -8.54 8.97 19.88
N LEU A 854 -8.70 9.52 21.08
CA LEU A 854 -9.42 10.78 21.31
C LEU A 854 -8.79 11.92 20.51
N VAL A 855 -7.47 12.09 20.55
CA VAL A 855 -6.81 13.20 19.83
C VAL A 855 -6.86 13.00 18.32
N ARG A 856 -6.74 11.76 17.84
CA ARG A 856 -6.95 11.44 16.42
C ARG A 856 -8.39 11.71 15.99
N ALA A 857 -9.38 11.39 16.81
CA ALA A 857 -10.79 11.67 16.56
C ALA A 857 -11.07 13.18 16.52
N LEU A 858 -10.48 13.96 17.44
CA LEU A 858 -10.53 15.43 17.40
C LEU A 858 -9.95 15.98 16.08
N CYS A 859 -8.80 15.48 15.64
CA CYS A 859 -8.18 15.90 14.38
C CYS A 859 -9.09 15.56 13.18
N ALA A 860 -9.71 14.38 13.18
CA ALA A 860 -10.65 13.94 12.15
C ALA A 860 -11.94 14.78 12.13
N GLN A 861 -12.43 15.23 13.28
CA GLN A 861 -13.53 16.20 13.36
C GLN A 861 -13.16 17.56 12.76
N LYS A 862 -11.89 17.93 12.85
CA LYS A 862 -11.40 19.26 12.48
C LYS A 862 -10.78 19.33 11.09
N GLY A 863 -10.57 18.21 10.42
CA GLY A 863 -9.86 18.17 9.14
C GLY A 863 -8.35 18.43 9.27
N TRP A 864 -7.74 18.03 10.39
CA TRP A 864 -6.31 18.26 10.64
C TRP A 864 -5.46 17.02 10.31
N ASN A 865 -4.72 17.06 9.20
CA ASN A 865 -3.61 16.12 9.01
C ASN A 865 -2.55 16.32 10.10
N ALA A 866 -2.05 15.23 10.67
CA ALA A 866 -1.19 15.30 11.86
C ALA A 866 -0.02 14.32 11.86
N ILE A 867 1.12 14.75 12.41
CA ILE A 867 2.28 13.90 12.65
C ILE A 867 2.19 13.30 14.05
N ILE A 868 2.30 11.99 14.19
CA ILE A 868 2.41 11.27 15.45
C ILE A 868 3.89 11.17 15.84
N SER A 869 4.28 11.88 16.88
CA SER A 869 5.66 11.92 17.37
C SER A 869 5.76 11.25 18.74
N ARG A 870 6.55 10.17 18.84
CA ARG A 870 6.74 9.41 20.08
C ARG A 870 8.06 9.76 20.77
N ARG A 871 8.02 10.08 22.07
CA ARG A 871 9.16 10.64 22.83
C ARG A 871 10.43 9.79 22.78
N LYS A 872 10.30 8.46 22.76
CA LYS A 872 11.43 7.52 22.76
C LYS A 872 11.96 7.16 21.37
N ARG A 873 11.29 7.57 20.28
CA ARG A 873 11.69 7.26 18.89
C ARG A 873 12.26 8.45 18.14
N GLY A 874 11.76 9.65 18.43
CA GLY A 874 12.20 10.88 17.80
C GLY A 874 12.08 12.08 18.73
N CYS A 875 12.92 13.09 18.50
CA CYS A 875 12.85 14.35 19.24
C CYS A 875 11.82 15.29 18.61
N LEU A 876 11.27 16.19 19.43
CA LEU A 876 10.28 17.16 19.00
C LEU A 876 10.81 18.12 17.92
N ALA A 877 12.11 18.48 17.98
CA ALA A 877 12.73 19.32 16.97
C ALA A 877 12.65 18.73 15.56
N CYS A 878 12.92 17.43 15.41
CA CYS A 878 12.85 16.77 14.11
C CYS A 878 11.41 16.66 13.62
N ALA A 879 10.45 16.37 14.50
CA ALA A 879 9.03 16.37 14.14
C ALA A 879 8.53 17.75 13.66
N ILE A 880 9.00 18.85 14.27
CA ILE A 880 8.68 20.22 13.83
C ILE A 880 9.26 20.50 12.43
N ARG A 881 10.49 20.08 12.16
CA ARG A 881 11.09 20.23 10.81
C ARG A 881 10.36 19.38 9.76
N GLU A 882 9.95 18.17 10.12
CA GLU A 882 9.17 17.29 9.26
C GLU A 882 7.80 17.87 8.93
N ALA A 883 7.12 18.48 9.91
CA ALA A 883 5.88 19.23 9.69
C ALA A 883 6.09 20.33 8.64
N GLY A 884 7.23 21.03 8.68
CA GLY A 884 7.64 21.97 7.64
C GLY A 884 7.87 21.34 6.26
N ALA A 885 8.48 20.15 6.19
CA ALA A 885 8.64 19.41 4.93
C ALA A 885 7.28 19.05 4.30
N LEU A 886 6.36 18.52 5.11
CA LEU A 886 5.01 18.10 4.73
C LEU A 886 4.04 19.27 4.49
N GLN A 887 4.33 20.45 5.06
CA GLN A 887 3.39 21.57 5.16
C GLN A 887 2.17 21.22 6.03
N TRP A 888 2.37 20.41 7.08
CA TRP A 888 1.33 20.07 8.05
C TRP A 888 1.50 20.90 9.32
N LYS A 889 0.39 21.22 9.98
CA LYS A 889 0.35 22.20 11.08
C LYS A 889 0.11 21.60 12.45
N VAL A 890 -0.09 20.28 12.55
CA VAL A 890 -0.40 19.59 13.81
C VAL A 890 0.57 18.45 14.06
N ILE A 891 1.11 18.40 15.28
CA ILE A 891 1.92 17.30 15.80
C ILE A 891 1.23 16.79 17.05
N ILE A 892 0.92 15.50 17.10
CA ILE A 892 0.44 14.81 18.30
C ILE A 892 1.67 14.17 18.97
N ARG A 893 1.99 14.65 20.16
CA ARG A 893 3.16 14.20 20.92
C ARG A 893 2.73 13.19 21.98
N VAL A 894 3.17 11.95 21.82
CA VAL A 894 2.80 10.80 22.65
C VAL A 894 4.02 10.17 23.34
N GLU A 895 3.77 9.37 24.37
CA GLU A 895 4.81 8.78 25.23
C GLU A 895 5.69 7.71 24.57
#